data_AF-A0A0M0K0Z6-F1
#
_entry.id   AF-A0A0M0K0Z6-F1
#
_cell.length_a   1.000
_cell.length_b   1.000
_cell.length_c   1.000
_cell.angle_alpha   90.00
_cell.angle_beta   90.00
_cell.angle_gamma   90.00
#
_symmetry.space_group_name_H-M   'P 1'
#
loop_
_entity.id
_entity.type
_entity.pdbx_description
1 polymer ?
#
loop_
_entity_poly.entity_id
_entity_poly.type
_entity_poly.pdbx_seq_one_letter_code
_entity_poly.pdbx_strand_id
1 'polypeptide(L)'
;MALVDEALADLIKRNEALMSKLNDGTASRDDHRALDATMTEIERRNTESSALATMTRAELMRRNEALMAKVKAGTATRADTEQLNNTMAAIAAEDQERTAIKLEASTMDTKSLMERNAELMRKLSAGTATRAETTKLEATMAAIEKAKADADAMRTIEARDELIRRNEALMAKVKAGTATRADKEKADLSTLEIKRRKSTEESIAKETEVDELLRRNAALMKTMKEGTATRADREELEAVMRRKEELDKELGETKARETKAKLDAARGELRLTERKTAVRDVMRMIKESERTDLCFMIDATGSMGKHIEAVKTQIVKIATDVQKTNPHLQLRVAITGYRDRVDCPKDTNSPFDFTDSLETFVSNVSSIRADGGGDGCEDVSSGISDVLRFSWSSPTRVLFFIADAPSHGARYHDGCNDNHTSGDHGIPEKLKKLVAMNIDIVFCSINDSITAKMIRVMNSDLGGSPIKTVPLGDPSALTKHATATLRKSMHKTFTASRGRTTKCADAELRAFVLTPAPPAWELLPALDAKLYMNKEVIDIASLKSSGPLETMLVGFGTAVRGLFSSSSGLSASKASGEASCERCQIKVAPEPFNTGNLRLARFGQIMTSGGSGGSSATWQPCVFKDFKSKDAKDHLLERYLEEMEVNSVASALAAEFNRTQRPPANRQIRYVLSSVATVETAKGSRTYFAEPFLEGSFTRFSYNTGPWEEDRLDPWLLRFALWTYEVTGGFLMVADLQGIQSDQGFVLTDPVILSTDLRRFGNTNLGGEMMERCKASAEAHLFTMTGGKFSMARSSPRSGDFLSLLEAAEKRDEAVTAILSSKEPLRSRGSPVSSSPPSPKSVTHALSFMPPPPPRKK
;
A
#
# COMPACT_ATOMS: atom_id res chain seq x y z
N MET A 1 -19.75 -55.57 25.03
CA MET A 1 -20.19 -56.80 24.31
C MET A 1 -20.79 -57.81 25.28
N ALA A 2 -20.09 -58.22 26.36
CA ALA A 2 -20.57 -59.25 27.28
C ALA A 2 -22.04 -59.13 27.75
N LEU A 3 -22.50 -57.95 28.21
CA LEU A 3 -23.86 -57.78 28.74
C LEU A 3 -25.00 -57.76 27.68
N VAL A 4 -24.68 -57.51 26.40
CA VAL A 4 -25.69 -57.47 25.32
C VAL A 4 -25.79 -58.82 24.61
N ASP A 5 -24.66 -59.51 24.43
CA ASP A 5 -24.63 -60.89 23.92
C ASP A 5 -25.32 -61.87 24.88
N GLU A 6 -25.17 -61.67 26.19
CA GLU A 6 -25.78 -62.52 27.22
C GLU A 6 -27.32 -62.46 27.17
N ALA A 7 -27.90 -61.28 26.91
CA ALA A 7 -29.34 -61.08 26.83
C ALA A 7 -29.99 -61.60 25.52
N LEU A 8 -29.24 -61.71 24.42
CA LEU A 8 -29.72 -62.32 23.17
C LEU A 8 -29.51 -63.84 23.20
N ALA A 9 -28.38 -64.31 23.73
CA ALA A 9 -28.10 -65.73 23.92
C ALA A 9 -29.13 -66.38 24.86
N ASP A 10 -29.51 -65.72 25.95
CA ASP A 10 -30.58 -66.18 26.84
C ASP A 10 -31.95 -66.23 26.15
N LEU A 11 -32.21 -65.29 25.23
CA LEU A 11 -33.45 -65.24 24.47
C LEU A 11 -33.51 -66.39 23.44
N ILE A 12 -32.40 -66.67 22.76
CA ILE A 12 -32.25 -67.81 21.83
C ILE A 12 -32.41 -69.12 22.59
N LYS A 13 -31.72 -69.29 23.72
CA LYS A 13 -31.80 -70.48 24.56
C LYS A 13 -33.22 -70.72 25.11
N ARG A 14 -33.93 -69.65 25.45
CA ARG A 14 -35.34 -69.73 25.88
C ARG A 14 -36.27 -70.10 24.74
N ASN A 15 -36.01 -69.60 23.54
CA ASN A 15 -36.74 -69.98 22.32
C ASN A 15 -36.50 -71.47 21.97
N GLU A 16 -35.24 -71.93 21.99
CA GLU A 16 -34.87 -73.34 21.80
C GLU A 16 -35.58 -74.28 22.78
N ALA A 17 -35.65 -73.90 24.06
CA ALA A 17 -36.37 -74.67 25.08
C ALA A 17 -37.88 -74.73 24.83
N LEU A 18 -38.49 -73.66 24.31
CA LEU A 18 -39.91 -73.62 23.95
C LEU A 18 -40.20 -74.43 22.68
N MET A 19 -39.31 -74.38 21.68
CA MET A 19 -39.37 -75.21 20.47
C MET A 19 -39.22 -76.71 20.78
N SER A 20 -38.38 -77.07 21.75
CA SER A 20 -38.27 -78.47 22.21
C SER A 20 -39.58 -78.98 22.79
N LYS A 21 -40.23 -78.20 23.68
CA LYS A 21 -41.56 -78.56 24.22
C LYS A 21 -42.64 -78.70 23.14
N LEU A 22 -42.54 -77.88 22.09
CA LEU A 22 -43.44 -77.94 20.94
C LEU A 22 -43.25 -79.24 20.14
N ASN A 23 -42.00 -79.61 19.87
CA ASN A 23 -41.67 -80.86 19.16
C ASN A 23 -42.06 -82.12 19.94
N ASP A 24 -41.94 -82.08 21.27
CA ASP A 24 -42.27 -83.21 22.14
C ASP A 24 -43.78 -83.30 22.47
N GLY A 25 -44.61 -82.41 21.90
CA GLY A 25 -46.07 -82.41 22.06
C GLY A 25 -46.57 -81.98 23.44
N THR A 26 -45.71 -81.40 24.28
CA THR A 26 -46.02 -81.01 25.67
C THR A 26 -46.27 -79.51 25.84
N ALA A 27 -46.20 -78.73 24.76
CA ALA A 27 -46.39 -77.28 24.79
C ALA A 27 -47.82 -76.87 25.19
N SER A 28 -47.93 -76.01 26.18
CA SER A 28 -49.19 -75.36 26.54
C SER A 28 -49.53 -74.20 25.61
N ARG A 29 -50.78 -73.72 25.65
CA ARG A 29 -51.20 -72.53 24.90
C ARG A 29 -50.44 -71.26 25.30
N ASP A 30 -49.88 -71.23 26.51
CA ASP A 30 -49.05 -70.12 26.99
C ASP A 30 -47.59 -70.29 26.55
N ASP A 31 -47.08 -71.52 26.43
CA ASP A 31 -45.77 -71.79 25.81
C ASP A 31 -45.77 -71.38 24.33
N HIS A 32 -46.86 -71.64 23.58
CA HIS A 32 -47.02 -71.18 22.20
C HIS A 32 -46.99 -69.65 22.08
N ARG A 33 -47.67 -68.93 22.99
CA ARG A 33 -47.65 -67.46 23.02
C ARG A 33 -46.29 -66.90 23.43
N ALA A 34 -45.61 -67.56 24.37
CA ALA A 34 -44.26 -67.19 24.77
C ALA A 34 -43.25 -67.41 23.64
N LEU A 35 -43.40 -68.51 22.89
CA LEU A 35 -42.57 -68.84 21.74
C LEU A 35 -42.68 -67.76 20.66
N ASP A 36 -43.91 -67.43 20.27
CA ASP A 36 -44.21 -66.39 19.27
C ASP A 36 -43.64 -65.01 19.68
N ALA A 37 -43.78 -64.65 20.96
CA ALA A 37 -43.18 -63.44 21.52
C ALA A 37 -41.64 -63.46 21.49
N THR A 38 -41.00 -64.59 21.83
CA THR A 38 -39.53 -64.71 21.76
C THR A 38 -39.00 -64.68 20.33
N MET A 39 -39.72 -65.28 19.38
CA MET A 39 -39.32 -65.31 17.97
C MET A 39 -39.40 -63.92 17.34
N THR A 40 -40.50 -63.20 17.61
CA THR A 40 -40.69 -61.81 17.19
C THR A 40 -39.57 -60.90 17.73
N GLU A 41 -39.16 -61.07 18.99
CA GLU A 41 -38.11 -60.24 19.60
C GLU A 41 -36.70 -60.57 19.05
N ILE A 42 -36.42 -61.83 18.72
CA ILE A 42 -35.17 -62.21 18.03
C ILE A 42 -35.12 -61.60 16.63
N GLU A 43 -36.19 -61.68 15.86
CA GLU A 43 -36.29 -61.06 14.53
C GLU A 43 -36.09 -59.55 14.58
N ARG A 44 -36.70 -58.88 15.58
CA ARG A 44 -36.54 -57.45 15.83
C ARG A 44 -35.08 -57.07 16.13
N ARG A 45 -34.39 -57.83 16.97
CA ARG A 45 -32.98 -57.56 17.31
C ARG A 45 -32.03 -57.85 16.14
N ASN A 46 -32.28 -58.90 15.36
CA ASN A 46 -31.50 -59.21 14.16
C ASN A 46 -31.65 -58.15 13.07
N THR A 47 -32.87 -57.67 12.84
CA THR A 47 -33.13 -56.57 11.89
C THR A 47 -32.47 -55.27 12.35
N GLU A 48 -32.49 -54.95 13.63
CA GLU A 48 -31.82 -53.77 14.19
C GLU A 48 -30.29 -53.84 14.10
N SER A 49 -29.70 -55.01 14.39
CA SER A 49 -28.25 -55.26 14.24
C SER A 49 -27.81 -55.14 12.79
N SER A 50 -28.56 -55.73 11.85
CA SER A 50 -28.30 -55.61 10.41
C SER A 50 -28.42 -54.17 9.90
N ALA A 51 -29.40 -53.40 10.40
CA ALA A 51 -29.54 -51.98 10.07
C ALA A 51 -28.33 -51.17 10.57
N LEU A 52 -27.88 -51.37 11.81
CA LEU A 52 -26.69 -50.68 12.34
C LEU A 52 -25.41 -51.07 11.57
N ALA A 53 -25.29 -52.32 11.14
CA ALA A 53 -24.15 -52.80 10.35
C ALA A 53 -24.03 -52.14 8.98
N THR A 54 -25.10 -51.54 8.44
CA THR A 54 -25.08 -50.85 7.13
C THR A 54 -24.92 -49.33 7.21
N MET A 55 -25.14 -48.71 8.37
CA MET A 55 -25.01 -47.26 8.58
C MET A 55 -23.55 -46.78 8.52
N THR A 56 -23.29 -45.61 7.96
CA THR A 56 -21.94 -44.99 7.98
C THR A 56 -21.58 -44.47 9.37
N ARG A 57 -20.29 -44.31 9.67
CA ARG A 57 -19.81 -43.70 10.92
C ARG A 57 -20.51 -42.37 11.26
N ALA A 58 -20.69 -41.51 10.27
CA ALA A 58 -21.32 -40.20 10.47
C ALA A 58 -22.80 -40.32 10.87
N GLU A 59 -23.49 -41.35 10.39
CA GLU A 59 -24.88 -41.65 10.74
C GLU A 59 -24.96 -42.31 12.12
N LEU A 60 -24.05 -43.23 12.45
CA LEU A 60 -23.94 -43.83 13.78
C LEU A 60 -23.65 -42.75 14.84
N MET A 61 -22.73 -41.82 14.57
CA MET A 61 -22.42 -40.70 15.47
C MET A 61 -23.62 -39.76 15.65
N ARG A 62 -24.34 -39.42 14.58
CA ARG A 62 -25.57 -38.61 14.65
C ARG A 62 -26.66 -39.31 15.46
N ARG A 63 -26.85 -40.62 15.26
CA ARG A 63 -27.82 -41.42 16.03
C ARG A 63 -27.43 -41.48 17.51
N ASN A 64 -26.14 -41.67 17.79
CA ASN A 64 -25.59 -41.69 19.15
C ASN A 64 -25.80 -40.33 19.84
N GLU A 65 -25.53 -39.22 19.16
CA GLU A 65 -25.74 -37.87 19.67
C GLU A 65 -27.21 -37.59 19.99
N ALA A 66 -28.13 -37.99 19.10
CA ALA A 66 -29.57 -37.84 19.31
C ALA A 66 -30.07 -38.66 20.51
N LEU A 67 -29.58 -39.89 20.70
CA LEU A 67 -29.95 -40.73 21.83
C LEU A 67 -29.34 -40.21 23.15
N MET A 68 -28.08 -39.76 23.13
CA MET A 68 -27.42 -39.12 24.27
C MET A 68 -28.14 -37.83 24.69
N ALA A 69 -28.67 -37.07 23.75
CA ALA A 69 -29.47 -35.87 24.04
C ALA A 69 -30.75 -36.21 24.81
N LYS A 70 -31.46 -37.31 24.45
CA LYS A 70 -32.62 -37.79 25.20
C LYS A 70 -32.27 -38.26 26.61
N VAL A 71 -31.14 -38.95 26.78
CA VAL A 71 -30.64 -39.38 28.09
C VAL A 71 -30.32 -38.17 28.96
N LYS A 72 -29.63 -37.16 28.41
CA LYS A 72 -29.28 -35.92 29.10
C LYS A 72 -30.51 -35.08 29.48
N ALA A 73 -31.56 -35.13 28.65
CA ALA A 73 -32.84 -34.46 28.92
C ALA A 73 -33.72 -35.21 29.94
N GLY A 74 -33.32 -36.40 30.39
CA GLY A 74 -34.12 -37.23 31.31
C GLY A 74 -35.39 -37.83 30.69
N THR A 75 -35.53 -37.77 29.37
CA THR A 75 -36.71 -38.25 28.62
C THR A 75 -36.48 -39.59 27.94
N ALA A 76 -35.35 -40.24 28.18
CA ALA A 76 -35.00 -41.51 27.54
C ALA A 76 -35.85 -42.66 28.09
N THR A 77 -36.47 -43.42 27.17
CA THR A 77 -37.15 -44.67 27.52
C THR A 77 -36.15 -45.81 27.68
N ARG A 78 -36.60 -46.94 28.24
CA ARG A 78 -35.79 -48.17 28.31
C ARG A 78 -35.34 -48.64 26.92
N ALA A 79 -36.20 -48.47 25.90
CA ALA A 79 -35.86 -48.76 24.51
C ALA A 79 -34.79 -47.81 23.96
N ASP A 80 -34.87 -46.50 24.23
CA ASP A 80 -33.83 -45.54 23.81
C ASP A 80 -32.46 -45.88 24.41
N THR A 81 -32.43 -46.38 25.65
CA THR A 81 -31.19 -46.78 26.35
C THR A 81 -30.58 -48.04 25.73
N GLU A 82 -31.40 -49.00 25.32
CA GLU A 82 -30.96 -50.20 24.59
C GLU A 82 -30.41 -49.84 23.20
N GLN A 83 -31.10 -48.95 22.48
CA GLN A 83 -30.63 -48.46 21.17
C GLN A 83 -29.31 -47.69 21.27
N LEU A 84 -29.12 -46.92 22.34
CA LEU A 84 -27.88 -46.20 22.59
C LEU A 84 -26.71 -47.18 22.77
N ASN A 85 -26.89 -48.20 23.62
CA ASN A 85 -25.88 -49.22 23.84
C ASN A 85 -25.52 -49.99 22.55
N ASN A 86 -26.53 -50.34 21.74
CA ASN A 86 -26.31 -51.01 20.46
C ASN A 86 -25.58 -50.11 19.46
N THR A 87 -25.91 -48.81 19.41
CA THR A 87 -25.24 -47.83 18.53
C THR A 87 -23.79 -47.60 18.98
N MET A 88 -23.52 -47.48 20.28
CA MET A 88 -22.17 -47.35 20.82
C MET A 88 -21.30 -48.59 20.54
N ALA A 89 -21.89 -49.78 20.63
CA ALA A 89 -21.19 -51.02 20.29
C ALA A 89 -20.83 -51.10 18.80
N ALA A 90 -21.72 -50.65 17.92
CA ALA A 90 -21.46 -50.57 16.48
C ALA A 90 -20.33 -49.57 16.14
N ILE A 91 -20.30 -48.41 16.80
CA ILE A 91 -19.22 -47.42 16.65
C ILE A 91 -17.87 -48.02 17.08
N ALA A 92 -17.84 -48.72 18.22
CA ALA A 92 -16.62 -49.34 18.73
C ALA A 92 -16.09 -50.46 17.80
N ALA A 93 -16.98 -51.25 17.22
CA ALA A 93 -16.62 -52.29 16.25
C ALA A 93 -16.04 -51.67 14.96
N GLU A 94 -16.66 -50.60 14.44
CA GLU A 94 -16.16 -49.86 13.28
C GLU A 94 -14.80 -49.19 13.55
N ASP A 95 -14.59 -48.66 14.76
CA ASP A 95 -13.31 -48.10 15.19
C ASP A 95 -12.20 -49.16 15.21
N GLN A 96 -12.51 -50.36 15.70
CA GLN A 96 -11.58 -51.47 15.73
C GLN A 96 -11.19 -51.92 14.31
N GLU A 97 -12.18 -52.04 13.41
CA GLU A 97 -11.96 -52.39 12.00
C GLU A 97 -11.11 -51.33 11.27
N ARG A 98 -11.42 -50.04 11.45
CA ARG A 98 -10.65 -48.94 10.84
C ARG A 98 -9.21 -48.88 11.35
N THR A 99 -9.00 -49.20 12.62
CA THR A 99 -7.67 -49.26 13.22
C THR A 99 -6.85 -50.42 12.65
N ALA A 100 -7.46 -51.60 12.49
CA ALA A 100 -6.81 -52.75 11.85
C ALA A 100 -6.42 -52.44 10.39
N ILE A 101 -7.33 -51.81 9.62
CA ILE A 101 -7.09 -51.41 8.23
C ILE A 101 -5.93 -50.39 8.12
N LYS A 102 -5.87 -49.41 9.02
CA LYS A 102 -4.76 -48.44 9.06
C LYS A 102 -3.43 -49.09 9.39
N LEU A 103 -3.42 -50.03 10.33
CA LEU A 103 -2.22 -50.77 10.71
C LEU A 103 -1.72 -51.62 9.52
N GLU A 104 -2.62 -52.32 8.83
CA GLU A 104 -2.31 -53.06 7.61
C GLU A 104 -1.70 -52.14 6.54
N ALA A 105 -2.34 -51.01 6.24
CA ALA A 105 -1.85 -50.04 5.27
C ALA A 105 -0.46 -49.47 5.63
N SER A 106 -0.17 -49.30 6.93
CA SER A 106 1.13 -48.79 7.40
C SER A 106 2.30 -49.77 7.22
N THR A 107 2.01 -51.05 6.99
CA THR A 107 3.02 -52.11 6.82
C THR A 107 3.32 -52.44 5.35
N MET A 108 2.57 -51.83 4.41
CA MET A 108 2.71 -52.07 2.98
C MET A 108 3.67 -51.04 2.34
N ASP A 109 4.44 -51.47 1.33
CA ASP A 109 5.26 -50.56 0.53
C ASP A 109 4.42 -49.72 -0.45
N THR A 110 4.98 -48.61 -0.93
CA THR A 110 4.28 -47.64 -1.79
C THR A 110 3.76 -48.25 -3.10
N LYS A 111 4.46 -49.25 -3.67
CA LYS A 111 4.02 -49.91 -4.91
C LYS A 111 2.82 -50.82 -4.63
N SER A 112 2.89 -51.62 -3.57
CA SER A 112 1.79 -52.45 -3.09
C SER A 112 0.55 -51.62 -2.72
N LEU A 113 0.74 -50.43 -2.12
CA LEU A 113 -0.36 -49.49 -1.82
C LEU A 113 -1.03 -48.94 -3.10
N MET A 114 -0.24 -48.59 -4.11
CA MET A 114 -0.77 -48.10 -5.40
C MET A 114 -1.55 -49.18 -6.16
N GLU A 115 -1.04 -50.41 -6.19
CA GLU A 115 -1.73 -51.56 -6.79
C GLU A 115 -3.06 -51.86 -6.07
N ARG A 116 -3.05 -51.80 -4.73
CA ARG A 116 -4.26 -51.94 -3.90
C ARG A 116 -5.28 -50.84 -4.18
N ASN A 117 -4.83 -49.58 -4.30
CA ASN A 117 -5.70 -48.45 -4.64
C ASN A 117 -6.32 -48.61 -6.02
N ALA A 118 -5.55 -49.09 -7.01
CA ALA A 118 -6.07 -49.31 -8.36
C ALA A 118 -7.21 -50.35 -8.36
N GLU A 119 -7.07 -51.45 -7.63
CA GLU A 119 -8.13 -52.47 -7.54
C GLU A 119 -9.35 -51.97 -6.75
N LEU A 120 -9.15 -51.26 -5.65
CA LEU A 120 -10.24 -50.69 -4.86
C LEU A 120 -11.01 -49.60 -5.64
N MET A 121 -10.30 -48.76 -6.39
CA MET A 121 -10.91 -47.76 -7.29
C MET A 121 -11.69 -48.41 -8.43
N ARG A 122 -11.21 -49.55 -8.96
CA ARG A 122 -11.93 -50.32 -9.99
C ARG A 122 -13.27 -50.83 -9.45
N LYS A 123 -13.29 -51.40 -8.25
CA LYS A 123 -14.53 -51.83 -7.58
C LYS A 123 -15.48 -50.67 -7.27
N LEU A 124 -14.93 -49.52 -6.86
CA LEU A 124 -15.72 -48.31 -6.61
C LEU A 124 -16.37 -47.80 -7.90
N SER A 125 -15.62 -47.75 -9.01
CA SER A 125 -16.14 -47.34 -10.32
C SER A 125 -17.18 -48.31 -10.89
N ALA A 126 -17.10 -49.60 -10.53
CA ALA A 126 -18.06 -50.63 -10.91
C ALA A 126 -19.32 -50.65 -10.01
N GLY A 127 -19.39 -49.81 -8.97
CA GLY A 127 -20.49 -49.78 -8.01
C GLY A 127 -20.59 -51.02 -7.11
N THR A 128 -19.56 -51.86 -7.07
CA THR A 128 -19.52 -53.12 -6.30
C THR A 128 -18.69 -53.03 -5.03
N ALA A 129 -18.10 -51.87 -4.73
CA ALA A 129 -17.30 -51.66 -3.53
C ALA A 129 -18.16 -51.72 -2.26
N THR A 130 -17.71 -52.53 -1.31
CA THR A 130 -18.28 -52.59 0.05
C THR A 130 -17.81 -51.41 0.91
N ARG A 131 -18.51 -51.12 2.01
CA ARG A 131 -18.12 -50.06 2.97
C ARG A 131 -16.72 -50.28 3.58
N ALA A 132 -16.33 -51.54 3.79
CA ALA A 132 -14.99 -51.87 4.27
C ALA A 132 -13.91 -51.56 3.22
N GLU A 133 -14.21 -51.78 1.94
CA GLU A 133 -13.30 -51.51 0.83
C GLU A 133 -13.11 -50.01 0.56
N THR A 134 -14.14 -49.18 0.71
CA THR A 134 -14.01 -47.72 0.64
C THR A 134 -13.18 -47.17 1.80
N THR A 135 -13.38 -47.70 3.01
CA THR A 135 -12.58 -47.34 4.19
C THR A 135 -11.12 -47.75 4.02
N LYS A 136 -10.88 -48.91 3.38
CA LYS A 136 -9.53 -49.39 3.05
C LYS A 136 -8.83 -48.49 2.04
N LEU A 137 -9.55 -48.03 1.01
CA LEU A 137 -9.04 -47.10 0.00
C LEU A 137 -8.64 -45.74 0.60
N GLU A 138 -9.45 -45.18 1.49
CA GLU A 138 -9.11 -43.94 2.19
C GLU A 138 -7.83 -44.09 3.02
N ALA A 139 -7.68 -45.20 3.74
CA ALA A 139 -6.52 -45.46 4.59
C ALA A 139 -5.23 -45.64 3.76
N THR A 140 -5.30 -46.34 2.64
CA THR A 140 -4.15 -46.55 1.74
C THR A 140 -3.78 -45.30 0.95
N MET A 141 -4.75 -44.45 0.58
CA MET A 141 -4.47 -43.12 0.01
C MET A 141 -3.73 -42.21 1.00
N ALA A 142 -4.19 -42.13 2.25
CA ALA A 142 -3.53 -41.36 3.29
C ALA A 142 -2.10 -41.84 3.58
N ALA A 143 -1.86 -43.16 3.52
CA ALA A 143 -0.53 -43.74 3.68
C ALA A 143 0.44 -43.33 2.54
N ILE A 144 -0.04 -43.26 1.30
CA ILE A 144 0.76 -42.79 0.15
C ILE A 144 1.11 -41.30 0.29
N GLU A 145 0.16 -40.46 0.69
CA GLU A 145 0.43 -39.03 0.91
C GLU A 145 1.47 -38.81 2.00
N LYS A 146 1.39 -39.57 3.09
CA LYS A 146 2.39 -39.54 4.16
C LYS A 146 3.77 -40.00 3.65
N ALA A 147 3.85 -41.14 2.95
CA ALA A 147 5.11 -41.63 2.39
C ALA A 147 5.75 -40.66 1.39
N LYS A 148 4.93 -39.93 0.63
CA LYS A 148 5.40 -38.87 -0.28
C LYS A 148 5.92 -37.65 0.47
N ALA A 149 5.23 -37.21 1.53
CA ALA A 149 5.70 -36.14 2.40
C ALA A 149 7.02 -36.51 3.11
N ASP A 150 7.15 -37.76 3.55
CA ASP A 150 8.38 -38.28 4.19
C ASP A 150 9.54 -38.40 3.18
N ALA A 151 9.26 -38.80 1.93
CA ALA A 151 10.26 -38.83 0.86
C ALA A 151 10.73 -37.44 0.42
N ASP A 152 9.80 -36.47 0.36
CA ASP A 152 10.12 -35.06 0.12
C ASP A 152 10.92 -34.48 1.31
N ALA A 153 10.60 -34.86 2.55
CA ALA A 153 11.39 -34.51 3.73
C ALA A 153 12.81 -35.11 3.69
N MET A 154 12.97 -36.39 3.30
CA MET A 154 14.29 -37.04 3.15
C MET A 154 15.16 -36.42 2.05
N ARG A 155 14.59 -36.07 0.88
CA ARG A 155 15.31 -35.31 -0.16
C ARG A 155 15.75 -33.91 0.30
N THR A 156 15.15 -33.41 1.38
CA THR A 156 15.46 -32.10 1.97
C THR A 156 16.56 -32.17 3.05
N ILE A 157 16.87 -33.36 3.59
CA ILE A 157 17.88 -33.57 4.65
C ILE A 157 19.31 -33.56 4.10
N GLU A 158 19.56 -34.03 2.87
CA GLU A 158 20.90 -34.01 2.25
C GLU A 158 21.44 -32.60 1.92
N ALA A 159 20.67 -31.52 2.14
CA ALA A 159 21.03 -30.16 1.72
C ALA A 159 21.03 -29.10 2.84
N ARG A 160 21.22 -29.48 4.12
CA ARG A 160 21.35 -28.52 5.23
C ARG A 160 22.79 -28.06 5.45
N ASP A 161 23.73 -28.98 5.60
CA ASP A 161 25.13 -28.64 5.91
C ASP A 161 25.82 -27.91 4.75
N GLU A 162 25.38 -28.17 3.52
CA GLU A 162 25.82 -27.42 2.37
C GLU A 162 25.20 -26.01 2.30
N LEU A 163 23.94 -25.85 2.72
CA LEU A 163 23.29 -24.54 2.82
C LEU A 163 23.93 -23.69 3.93
N ILE A 164 24.23 -24.28 5.09
CA ILE A 164 24.94 -23.63 6.19
C ILE A 164 26.34 -23.21 5.73
N ARG A 165 27.13 -24.11 5.13
CA ARG A 165 28.47 -23.77 4.61
C ARG A 165 28.44 -22.64 3.57
N ARG A 166 27.48 -22.67 2.63
CA ARG A 166 27.32 -21.60 1.63
C ARG A 166 26.92 -20.28 2.28
N ASN A 167 26.05 -20.31 3.29
CA ASN A 167 25.65 -19.12 4.02
C ASN A 167 26.80 -18.54 4.86
N GLU A 168 27.59 -19.39 5.53
CA GLU A 168 28.79 -18.97 6.26
C GLU A 168 29.82 -18.30 5.34
N ALA A 169 30.02 -18.83 4.14
CA ALA A 169 30.89 -18.22 3.12
C ALA A 169 30.37 -16.85 2.65
N LEU A 170 29.06 -16.70 2.48
CA LEU A 170 28.44 -15.40 2.14
C LEU A 170 28.55 -14.41 3.30
N MET A 171 28.27 -14.84 4.54
CA MET A 171 28.41 -14.01 5.74
C MET A 171 29.86 -13.59 6.00
N ALA A 172 30.84 -14.43 5.68
CA ALA A 172 32.26 -14.08 5.72
C ALA A 172 32.60 -12.96 4.72
N LYS A 173 32.06 -13.02 3.50
CA LYS A 173 32.20 -11.92 2.51
C LYS A 173 31.54 -10.63 2.98
N VAL A 174 30.38 -10.73 3.63
CA VAL A 174 29.68 -9.57 4.22
C VAL A 174 30.54 -8.93 5.30
N LYS A 175 31.08 -9.75 6.22
CA LYS A 175 31.96 -9.30 7.30
C LYS A 175 33.28 -8.71 6.79
N ALA A 176 33.80 -9.22 5.68
CA ALA A 176 35.01 -8.70 5.03
C ALA A 176 34.76 -7.45 4.16
N GLY A 177 33.52 -6.95 4.07
CA GLY A 177 33.18 -5.76 3.26
C GLY A 177 33.25 -5.97 1.75
N THR A 178 33.45 -7.20 1.27
CA THR A 178 33.65 -7.54 -0.17
C THR A 178 32.38 -8.06 -0.85
N ALA A 179 31.28 -8.20 -0.12
CA ALA A 179 30.02 -8.73 -0.64
C ALA A 179 29.29 -7.74 -1.57
N THR A 180 28.87 -8.23 -2.74
CA THR A 180 27.98 -7.48 -3.64
C THR A 180 26.55 -7.40 -3.07
N ARG A 181 25.70 -6.54 -3.66
CA ARG A 181 24.27 -6.45 -3.28
C ARG A 181 23.56 -7.80 -3.41
N ALA A 182 23.85 -8.54 -4.47
CA ALA A 182 23.27 -9.88 -4.70
C ALA A 182 23.77 -10.90 -3.66
N ASP A 183 25.03 -10.78 -3.21
CA ASP A 183 25.56 -11.66 -2.16
C ASP A 183 24.87 -11.42 -0.80
N LYS A 184 24.59 -10.15 -0.46
CA LYS A 184 23.87 -9.77 0.77
C LYS A 184 22.44 -10.31 0.78
N GLU A 185 21.70 -10.09 -0.32
CA GLU A 185 20.33 -10.59 -0.47
C GLU A 185 20.27 -12.13 -0.43
N LYS A 186 21.26 -12.80 -1.03
CA LYS A 186 21.38 -14.26 -0.99
C LYS A 186 21.72 -14.78 0.42
N ALA A 187 22.52 -14.05 1.20
CA ALA A 187 22.83 -14.38 2.58
C ALA A 187 21.57 -14.26 3.48
N ASP A 188 20.78 -13.20 3.30
CA ASP A 188 19.55 -12.99 4.06
C ASP A 188 18.52 -14.09 3.78
N LEU A 189 18.32 -14.43 2.49
CA LEU A 189 17.44 -15.53 2.07
C LEU A 189 17.89 -16.88 2.63
N SER A 190 19.18 -17.17 2.56
CA SER A 190 19.75 -18.44 3.06
C SER A 190 19.65 -18.54 4.58
N THR A 191 19.86 -17.43 5.30
CA THR A 191 19.72 -17.34 6.76
C THR A 191 18.27 -17.59 7.20
N LEU A 192 17.31 -17.00 6.48
CA LEU A 192 15.88 -17.20 6.74
C LEU A 192 15.48 -18.67 6.52
N GLU A 193 15.95 -19.28 5.44
CA GLU A 193 15.68 -20.69 5.12
C GLU A 193 16.31 -21.66 6.14
N ILE A 194 17.53 -21.40 6.62
CA ILE A 194 18.16 -22.17 7.71
C ILE A 194 17.31 -22.10 8.99
N LYS A 195 16.85 -20.89 9.35
CA LYS A 195 15.99 -20.69 10.53
C LYS A 195 14.67 -21.45 10.41
N ARG A 196 14.05 -21.43 9.22
CA ARG A 196 12.81 -22.17 8.92
C ARG A 196 13.01 -23.68 9.05
N ARG A 197 14.10 -24.21 8.49
CA ARG A 197 14.44 -25.65 8.55
C ARG A 197 14.67 -26.12 9.98
N LYS A 198 15.41 -25.35 10.79
CA LYS A 198 15.64 -25.65 12.20
C LYS A 198 14.33 -25.72 13.02
N SER A 199 13.42 -24.78 12.80
CA SER A 199 12.07 -24.81 13.41
C SER A 199 11.29 -26.07 13.03
N THR A 200 11.39 -26.49 11.77
CA THR A 200 10.69 -27.69 11.26
C THR A 200 11.25 -28.96 11.89
N GLU A 201 12.59 -29.08 11.99
CA GLU A 201 13.25 -30.21 12.65
C GLU A 201 12.88 -30.31 14.13
N GLU A 202 12.86 -29.18 14.86
CA GLU A 202 12.44 -29.14 16.27
C GLU A 202 10.98 -29.58 16.44
N SER A 203 10.10 -29.22 15.51
CA SER A 203 8.70 -29.69 15.51
C SER A 203 8.59 -31.19 15.28
N ILE A 204 9.35 -31.76 14.33
CA ILE A 204 9.37 -33.20 14.03
C ILE A 204 9.90 -34.00 15.22
N ALA A 205 10.97 -33.52 15.87
CA ALA A 205 11.54 -34.16 17.06
C ALA A 205 10.51 -34.23 18.20
N LYS A 206 9.79 -33.14 18.47
CA LYS A 206 8.72 -33.11 19.49
C LYS A 206 7.55 -34.03 19.15
N GLU A 207 7.13 -34.08 17.90
CA GLU A 207 6.03 -34.96 17.45
C GLU A 207 6.44 -36.44 17.57
N THR A 208 7.72 -36.75 17.33
CA THR A 208 8.28 -38.10 17.57
C THR A 208 8.31 -38.46 19.05
N GLU A 209 8.65 -37.51 19.94
CA GLU A 209 8.61 -37.69 21.40
C GLU A 209 7.18 -37.97 21.90
N VAL A 210 6.17 -37.27 21.36
CA VAL A 210 4.76 -37.52 21.67
C VAL A 210 4.34 -38.95 21.29
N ASP A 211 4.76 -39.43 20.12
CA ASP A 211 4.48 -40.81 19.67
C ASP A 211 5.14 -41.86 20.59
N GLU A 212 6.34 -41.60 21.08
CA GLU A 212 7.02 -42.48 22.02
C GLU A 212 6.31 -42.50 23.39
N LEU A 213 5.90 -41.34 23.89
CA LEU A 213 5.13 -41.22 25.13
C LEU A 213 3.77 -41.93 25.03
N LEU A 214 3.10 -41.88 23.87
CA LEU A 214 1.86 -42.62 23.63
C LEU A 214 2.06 -44.13 23.68
N ARG A 215 3.14 -44.65 23.07
CA ARG A 215 3.50 -46.08 23.16
C ARG A 215 3.78 -46.49 24.60
N ARG A 216 4.51 -45.64 25.35
CA ARG A 216 4.88 -45.89 26.74
C ARG A 216 3.68 -45.85 27.68
N ASN A 217 2.76 -44.90 27.48
CA ASN A 217 1.48 -44.82 28.16
C ASN A 217 0.63 -46.08 27.92
N ALA A 218 0.54 -46.55 26.67
CA ALA A 218 -0.18 -47.79 26.34
C ALA A 218 0.42 -49.04 27.02
N ALA A 219 1.74 -49.12 27.14
CA ALA A 219 2.43 -50.20 27.84
C ALA A 219 2.16 -50.19 29.36
N LEU A 220 2.21 -49.01 30.00
CA LEU A 220 1.91 -48.84 31.43
C LEU A 220 0.43 -49.08 31.74
N MET A 221 -0.48 -48.70 30.85
CA MET A 221 -1.91 -48.99 30.99
C MET A 221 -2.22 -50.49 30.87
N LYS A 222 -1.41 -51.23 30.12
CA LYS A 222 -1.52 -52.69 30.02
C LYS A 222 -1.13 -53.38 31.34
N THR A 223 -0.01 -53.00 31.96
CA THR A 223 0.41 -53.56 33.25
C THR A 223 -0.56 -53.21 34.40
N MET A 224 -1.18 -52.03 34.35
CA MET A 224 -2.26 -51.64 35.25
C MET A 224 -3.50 -52.54 35.12
N LYS A 225 -3.89 -52.89 33.88
CA LYS A 225 -5.04 -53.75 33.59
C LYS A 225 -4.79 -55.22 33.97
N GLU A 226 -3.54 -55.68 33.89
CA GLU A 226 -3.11 -57.02 34.27
C GLU A 226 -2.89 -57.18 35.79
N GLY A 227 -3.00 -56.09 36.58
CA GLY A 227 -2.88 -56.12 38.04
C GLY A 227 -1.45 -56.26 38.56
N THR A 228 -0.45 -56.16 37.68
CA THR A 228 0.98 -56.32 37.98
C THR A 228 1.72 -55.00 38.19
N ALA A 229 1.03 -53.86 38.04
CA ALA A 229 1.63 -52.53 38.14
C ALA A 229 2.20 -52.23 39.54
N THR A 230 3.48 -51.83 39.55
CA THR A 230 4.19 -51.36 40.74
C THR A 230 3.86 -49.89 41.04
N ARG A 231 4.27 -49.42 42.23
CA ARG A 231 4.16 -47.99 42.57
C ARG A 231 4.98 -47.11 41.63
N ALA A 232 6.14 -47.59 41.16
CA ALA A 232 6.98 -46.87 40.20
C ALA A 232 6.28 -46.69 38.84
N ASP A 233 5.55 -47.72 38.38
CA ASP A 233 4.80 -47.65 37.11
C ASP A 233 3.69 -46.58 37.15
N ARG A 234 3.07 -46.36 38.31
CA ARG A 234 2.04 -45.32 38.50
C ARG A 234 2.65 -43.92 38.51
N GLU A 235 3.79 -43.74 39.18
CA GLU A 235 4.54 -42.49 39.18
C GLU A 235 5.07 -42.14 37.77
N GLU A 236 5.53 -43.14 37.01
CA GLU A 236 5.97 -42.99 35.62
C GLU A 236 4.81 -42.62 34.68
N LEU A 237 3.62 -43.22 34.87
CA LEU A 237 2.43 -42.88 34.08
C LEU A 237 2.00 -41.42 34.28
N GLU A 238 2.04 -40.91 35.51
CA GLU A 238 1.76 -39.49 35.79
C GLU A 238 2.80 -38.56 35.12
N ALA A 239 4.08 -38.94 35.14
CA ALA A 239 5.15 -38.18 34.48
C ALA A 239 4.99 -38.15 32.95
N VAL A 240 4.67 -39.30 32.34
CA VAL A 240 4.41 -39.44 30.89
C VAL A 240 3.21 -38.58 30.46
N MET A 241 2.14 -38.57 31.25
CA MET A 241 0.95 -37.75 31.00
C MET A 241 1.27 -36.25 31.06
N ARG A 242 2.00 -35.80 32.10
CA ARG A 242 2.42 -34.38 32.21
C ARG A 242 3.31 -33.94 31.05
N ARG A 243 4.30 -34.75 30.67
CA ARG A 243 5.21 -34.43 29.56
C ARG A 243 4.48 -34.36 28.23
N LYS A 244 3.49 -35.24 28.01
CA LYS A 244 2.63 -35.20 26.82
C LYS A 244 1.83 -33.90 26.74
N GLU A 245 1.19 -33.49 27.84
CA GLU A 245 0.42 -32.23 27.89
C GLU A 245 1.30 -30.99 27.61
N GLU A 246 2.52 -30.97 28.14
CA GLU A 246 3.51 -29.91 27.86
C GLU A 246 3.90 -29.86 26.37
N LEU A 247 4.23 -31.00 25.77
CA LEU A 247 4.60 -31.09 24.35
C LEU A 247 3.44 -30.71 23.43
N ASP A 248 2.22 -31.14 23.73
CA ASP A 248 1.01 -30.78 22.97
C ASP A 248 0.79 -29.26 22.98
N LYS A 249 1.03 -28.60 24.12
CA LYS A 249 0.95 -27.14 24.22
C LYS A 249 2.03 -26.43 23.38
N GLU A 250 3.28 -26.86 23.50
CA GLU A 250 4.39 -26.27 22.75
C GLU A 250 4.23 -26.45 21.22
N LEU A 251 3.78 -27.63 20.79
CA LEU A 251 3.50 -27.93 19.39
C LEU A 251 2.33 -27.10 18.86
N GLY A 252 1.28 -26.92 19.67
CA GLY A 252 0.16 -26.03 19.37
C GLY A 252 0.58 -24.57 19.17
N GLU A 253 1.40 -24.02 20.06
CA GLU A 253 1.93 -22.66 19.94
C GLU A 253 2.83 -22.49 18.71
N THR A 254 3.67 -23.49 18.41
CA THR A 254 4.57 -23.48 17.25
C THR A 254 3.79 -23.53 15.94
N LYS A 255 2.83 -24.46 15.82
CA LYS A 255 1.92 -24.56 14.67
C LYS A 255 1.11 -23.28 14.48
N ALA A 256 0.66 -22.64 15.56
CA ALA A 256 -0.05 -21.35 15.51
C ALA A 256 0.86 -20.21 14.98
N ARG A 257 2.10 -20.10 15.46
CA ARG A 257 3.07 -19.10 14.96
C ARG A 257 3.42 -19.31 13.49
N GLU A 258 3.66 -20.55 13.07
CA GLU A 258 3.94 -20.87 11.67
C GLU A 258 2.75 -20.58 10.75
N THR A 259 1.54 -20.93 11.19
CA THR A 259 0.32 -20.63 10.44
C THR A 259 0.11 -19.11 10.30
N LYS A 260 0.33 -18.36 11.38
CA LYS A 260 0.31 -16.89 11.36
C LYS A 260 1.35 -16.32 10.39
N ALA A 261 2.60 -16.78 10.45
CA ALA A 261 3.67 -16.33 9.55
C ALA A 261 3.38 -16.65 8.07
N LYS A 262 2.85 -17.85 7.77
CA LYS A 262 2.42 -18.23 6.42
C LYS A 262 1.27 -17.34 5.93
N LEU A 263 0.30 -17.06 6.78
CA LEU A 263 -0.82 -16.17 6.47
C LEU A 263 -0.34 -14.73 6.21
N ASP A 264 0.56 -14.21 7.03
CA ASP A 264 1.12 -12.86 6.86
C ASP A 264 1.98 -12.75 5.59
N ALA A 265 2.77 -13.78 5.27
CA ALA A 265 3.52 -13.85 4.01
C ALA A 265 2.59 -13.90 2.78
N ALA A 266 1.55 -14.74 2.82
CA ALA A 266 0.55 -14.82 1.75
C ALA A 266 -0.21 -13.50 1.56
N ARG A 267 -0.58 -12.83 2.66
CA ARG A 267 -1.17 -11.48 2.63
C ARG A 267 -0.21 -10.46 2.02
N GLY A 268 1.08 -10.51 2.36
CA GLY A 268 2.10 -9.63 1.78
C GLY A 268 2.27 -9.81 0.26
N GLU A 269 2.25 -11.05 -0.24
CA GLU A 269 2.31 -11.35 -1.68
C GLU A 269 1.05 -10.91 -2.42
N LEU A 270 -0.13 -11.14 -1.84
CA LEU A 270 -1.39 -10.66 -2.39
C LEU A 270 -1.39 -9.13 -2.50
N ARG A 271 -1.01 -8.45 -1.41
CA ARG A 271 -0.89 -6.98 -1.36
C ARG A 271 0.08 -6.46 -2.42
N LEU A 272 1.24 -7.09 -2.60
CA LEU A 272 2.20 -6.71 -3.65
C LEU A 272 1.59 -6.87 -5.06
N THR A 273 0.85 -7.95 -5.30
CA THR A 273 0.20 -8.22 -6.59
C THR A 273 -0.89 -7.19 -6.91
N GLU A 274 -1.72 -6.84 -5.92
CA GLU A 274 -2.70 -5.76 -6.01
C GLU A 274 -2.02 -4.41 -6.30
N ARG A 275 -0.94 -4.08 -5.58
CA ARG A 275 -0.16 -2.86 -5.80
C ARG A 275 0.44 -2.80 -7.20
N LYS A 276 1.06 -3.88 -7.69
CA LYS A 276 1.59 -3.95 -9.06
C LYS A 276 0.51 -3.70 -10.11
N THR A 277 -0.68 -4.23 -9.90
CA THR A 277 -1.82 -4.04 -10.81
C THR A 277 -2.31 -2.59 -10.78
N ALA A 278 -2.51 -2.02 -9.58
CA ALA A 278 -2.91 -0.63 -9.43
C ALA A 278 -1.89 0.35 -10.06
N VAL A 279 -0.59 0.10 -9.88
CA VAL A 279 0.47 0.90 -10.52
C VAL A 279 0.41 0.76 -12.04
N ARG A 280 0.26 -0.46 -12.57
CA ARG A 280 0.13 -0.69 -14.02
C ARG A 280 -1.04 0.11 -14.61
N ASP A 281 -2.18 0.13 -13.93
CA ASP A 281 -3.36 0.87 -14.38
C ASP A 281 -3.13 2.38 -14.36
N VAL A 282 -2.49 2.92 -13.31
CA VAL A 282 -2.10 4.33 -13.26
C VAL A 282 -1.12 4.68 -14.38
N MET A 283 -0.11 3.83 -14.62
CA MET A 283 0.85 4.04 -15.70
C MET A 283 0.19 4.03 -17.08
N ARG A 284 -0.79 3.15 -17.30
CA ARG A 284 -1.60 3.15 -18.52
C ARG A 284 -2.34 4.48 -18.71
N MET A 285 -3.02 4.97 -17.66
CA MET A 285 -3.75 6.25 -17.72
C MET A 285 -2.84 7.44 -18.03
N ILE A 286 -1.62 7.44 -17.50
CA ILE A 286 -0.63 8.50 -17.79
C ILE A 286 -0.24 8.44 -19.27
N LYS A 287 0.14 7.26 -19.77
CA LYS A 287 0.50 7.06 -21.19
C LYS A 287 -0.64 7.46 -22.13
N GLU A 288 -1.89 7.19 -21.76
CA GLU A 288 -3.06 7.63 -22.53
C GLU A 288 -3.22 9.16 -22.52
N SER A 289 -3.01 9.83 -21.37
CA SER A 289 -3.08 11.30 -21.27
C SER A 289 -1.95 12.02 -22.02
N GLU A 290 -0.84 11.32 -22.30
CA GLU A 290 0.30 11.78 -23.09
C GLU A 290 0.05 11.75 -24.61
N ARG A 291 -1.07 11.21 -25.07
CA ARG A 291 -1.53 11.36 -26.44
C ARG A 291 -2.26 12.69 -26.58
N THR A 292 -1.75 13.58 -27.44
CA THR A 292 -2.22 14.96 -27.51
C THR A 292 -2.40 15.43 -28.94
N ASP A 293 -3.57 16.02 -29.21
CA ASP A 293 -3.90 16.72 -30.45
C ASP A 293 -3.77 18.22 -30.22
N LEU A 294 -2.88 18.85 -30.98
CA LEU A 294 -2.60 20.28 -30.93
C LEU A 294 -2.98 20.93 -32.26
N CYS A 295 -4.03 21.75 -32.26
CA CYS A 295 -4.52 22.43 -33.45
C CYS A 295 -4.24 23.93 -33.38
N PHE A 296 -3.83 24.53 -34.50
CA PHE A 296 -3.70 25.97 -34.67
C PHE A 296 -4.73 26.48 -35.68
N MET A 297 -5.55 27.44 -35.28
CA MET A 297 -6.46 28.16 -36.16
C MET A 297 -5.97 29.60 -36.23
N ILE A 298 -5.59 30.05 -37.42
CA ILE A 298 -4.90 31.32 -37.62
C ILE A 298 -5.69 32.17 -38.58
N ASP A 299 -5.83 33.44 -38.24
CA ASP A 299 -6.22 34.48 -39.17
C ASP A 299 -5.19 34.62 -40.30
N ALA A 300 -5.63 34.40 -41.53
CA ALA A 300 -4.78 34.48 -42.71
C ALA A 300 -5.19 35.62 -43.64
N THR A 301 -5.91 36.64 -43.17
CA THR A 301 -6.37 37.75 -44.03
C THR A 301 -5.30 38.82 -44.21
N GLY A 302 -5.56 39.82 -45.04
CA GLY A 302 -4.59 40.87 -45.39
C GLY A 302 -4.04 41.65 -44.18
N SER A 303 -4.84 41.86 -43.12
CA SER A 303 -4.44 42.57 -41.89
C SER A 303 -3.22 41.92 -41.21
N MET A 304 -3.15 40.58 -41.29
CA MET A 304 -2.10 39.76 -40.71
C MET A 304 -0.76 39.86 -41.41
N GLY A 305 -0.63 40.60 -42.53
CA GLY A 305 0.57 40.65 -43.37
C GLY A 305 1.87 40.96 -42.62
N LYS A 306 1.85 41.87 -41.63
CA LYS A 306 3.02 42.22 -40.81
C LYS A 306 3.31 41.25 -39.66
N HIS A 307 2.37 40.34 -39.36
CA HIS A 307 2.40 39.45 -38.20
C HIS A 307 2.60 37.97 -38.57
N ILE A 308 2.12 37.53 -39.74
CA ILE A 308 1.97 36.12 -40.11
C ILE A 308 3.29 35.33 -40.03
N GLU A 309 4.42 35.90 -40.47
CA GLU A 309 5.72 35.20 -40.43
C GLU A 309 6.26 35.03 -39.01
N ALA A 310 6.01 36.00 -38.12
CA ALA A 310 6.36 35.88 -36.70
C ALA A 310 5.50 34.80 -36.02
N VAL A 311 4.20 34.76 -36.34
CA VAL A 311 3.27 33.73 -35.85
C VAL A 311 3.69 32.33 -36.33
N LYS A 312 4.03 32.17 -37.62
CA LYS A 312 4.51 30.90 -38.19
C LYS A 312 5.76 30.39 -37.46
N THR A 313 6.75 31.26 -37.28
CA THR A 313 7.98 30.95 -36.52
C THR A 313 7.66 30.47 -35.11
N GLN A 314 6.71 31.14 -34.46
CA GLN A 314 6.34 30.83 -33.09
C GLN A 314 5.56 29.52 -32.96
N ILE A 315 4.69 29.19 -33.90
CA ILE A 315 3.95 27.92 -33.93
C ILE A 315 4.92 26.74 -34.05
N VAL A 316 5.88 26.84 -34.97
CA VAL A 316 6.92 25.81 -35.14
C VAL A 316 7.74 25.67 -33.85
N LYS A 317 8.10 26.78 -33.23
CA LYS A 317 8.82 26.78 -31.95
C LYS A 317 8.00 26.12 -30.83
N ILE A 318 6.71 26.42 -30.71
CA ILE A 318 5.83 25.79 -29.71
C ILE A 318 5.77 24.28 -29.91
N ALA A 319 5.51 23.80 -31.13
CA ALA A 319 5.43 22.37 -31.43
C ALA A 319 6.76 21.66 -31.11
N THR A 320 7.89 22.28 -31.47
CA THR A 320 9.24 21.74 -31.22
C THR A 320 9.59 21.72 -29.73
N ASP A 321 9.36 22.83 -29.02
CA ASP A 321 9.67 22.97 -27.59
C ASP A 321 8.79 22.03 -26.74
N VAL A 322 7.52 21.85 -27.12
CA VAL A 322 6.60 20.89 -26.48
C VAL A 322 7.12 19.46 -26.61
N GLN A 323 7.53 19.05 -27.81
CA GLN A 323 8.08 17.70 -28.04
C GLN A 323 9.40 17.50 -27.28
N LYS A 324 10.27 18.51 -27.28
CA LYS A 324 11.58 18.47 -26.60
C LYS A 324 11.46 18.40 -25.08
N THR A 325 10.53 19.16 -24.51
CA THR A 325 10.30 19.19 -23.05
C THR A 325 9.54 17.98 -22.54
N ASN A 326 8.85 17.24 -23.41
CA ASN A 326 8.06 16.06 -23.04
C ASN A 326 8.37 14.90 -24.01
N PRO A 327 9.51 14.20 -23.84
CA PRO A 327 9.95 13.16 -24.79
C PRO A 327 8.99 11.98 -24.97
N HIS A 328 8.12 11.72 -23.99
CA HIS A 328 7.11 10.66 -24.04
C HIS A 328 5.78 11.09 -24.68
N LEU A 329 5.65 12.37 -25.04
CA LEU A 329 4.44 12.92 -25.66
C LEU A 329 4.28 12.38 -27.08
N GLN A 330 3.10 11.82 -27.35
CA GLN A 330 2.67 11.46 -28.70
C GLN A 330 1.85 12.62 -29.24
N LEU A 331 2.55 13.56 -29.88
CA LEU A 331 1.98 14.80 -30.38
C LEU A 331 1.50 14.62 -31.82
N ARG A 332 0.24 14.96 -32.07
CA ARG A 332 -0.27 15.20 -33.43
C ARG A 332 -0.62 16.67 -33.57
N VAL A 333 -0.24 17.26 -34.69
CA VAL A 333 -0.40 18.68 -34.96
C VAL A 333 -1.24 18.92 -36.20
N ALA A 334 -2.15 19.88 -36.12
CA ALA A 334 -3.01 20.34 -37.22
C ALA A 334 -2.99 21.86 -37.31
N ILE A 335 -3.30 22.41 -38.49
CA ILE A 335 -3.33 23.85 -38.69
C ILE A 335 -4.35 24.23 -39.76
N THR A 336 -5.11 25.29 -39.54
CA THR A 336 -5.92 25.95 -40.57
C THR A 336 -5.65 27.44 -40.58
N GLY A 337 -5.38 28.00 -41.76
CA GLY A 337 -5.45 29.44 -42.01
C GLY A 337 -6.84 29.76 -42.53
N TYR A 338 -7.68 30.43 -41.72
CA TYR A 338 -9.01 30.86 -42.17
C TYR A 338 -8.95 32.23 -42.83
N ARG A 339 -9.88 32.48 -43.76
CA ARG A 339 -10.00 33.74 -44.50
C ARG A 339 -11.45 34.19 -44.57
N ASP A 340 -11.66 35.39 -45.09
CA ASP A 340 -12.99 35.95 -45.30
C ASP A 340 -13.63 35.50 -46.62
N ARG A 341 -14.13 34.27 -46.59
CA ARG A 341 -14.89 33.72 -47.71
C ARG A 341 -16.23 34.42 -47.92
N VAL A 342 -16.75 35.11 -46.90
CA VAL A 342 -18.08 35.72 -46.91
C VAL A 342 -18.04 37.01 -47.75
N ASP A 343 -17.01 37.84 -47.59
CA ASP A 343 -16.78 38.99 -48.46
C ASP A 343 -16.19 38.58 -49.82
N CYS A 344 -15.22 37.65 -49.86
CA CYS A 344 -14.54 37.24 -51.08
C CYS A 344 -14.64 35.72 -51.30
N PRO A 345 -15.52 35.21 -52.18
CA PRO A 345 -15.68 33.77 -52.42
C PRO A 345 -14.44 33.04 -52.94
N LYS A 346 -13.42 33.77 -53.42
CA LYS A 346 -12.12 33.21 -53.85
C LYS A 346 -11.19 32.94 -52.66
N ASP A 347 -11.45 33.55 -51.51
CA ASP A 347 -10.69 33.36 -50.29
C ASP A 347 -11.03 31.98 -49.73
N THR A 348 -10.10 31.04 -49.93
CA THR A 348 -10.24 29.68 -49.42
C THR A 348 -9.34 29.48 -48.21
N ASN A 349 -9.93 28.87 -47.18
CA ASN A 349 -9.17 28.42 -46.03
C ASN A 349 -8.14 27.38 -46.45
N SER A 350 -7.07 27.25 -45.67
CA SER A 350 -6.01 26.27 -45.88
C SER A 350 -6.01 25.23 -44.76
N PRO A 351 -6.98 24.29 -44.72
CA PRO A 351 -7.09 23.29 -43.67
C PRO A 351 -6.10 22.14 -43.89
N PHE A 352 -5.20 21.97 -42.93
CA PHE A 352 -4.29 20.83 -42.85
C PHE A 352 -4.61 20.01 -41.59
N ASP A 353 -5.12 18.80 -41.82
CA ASP A 353 -5.50 17.88 -40.74
C ASP A 353 -4.28 17.34 -39.96
N PHE A 354 -4.54 16.60 -38.88
CA PHE A 354 -3.53 16.09 -37.96
C PHE A 354 -2.46 15.22 -38.64
N THR A 355 -1.22 15.55 -38.35
CA THR A 355 -0.03 14.75 -38.67
C THR A 355 0.82 14.54 -37.42
N ASP A 356 1.50 13.40 -37.32
CA ASP A 356 2.53 13.09 -36.33
C ASP A 356 3.95 13.48 -36.80
N SER A 357 4.09 13.94 -38.05
CA SER A 357 5.34 14.42 -38.62
C SER A 357 5.51 15.92 -38.42
N LEU A 358 6.45 16.30 -37.55
CA LEU A 358 6.79 17.71 -37.33
C LEU A 358 7.30 18.37 -38.62
N GLU A 359 7.99 17.63 -39.49
CA GLU A 359 8.46 18.12 -40.78
C GLU A 359 7.30 18.47 -41.72
N THR A 360 6.32 17.56 -41.85
CA THR A 360 5.11 17.80 -42.65
C THR A 360 4.33 19.00 -42.09
N PHE A 361 4.23 19.10 -40.77
CA PHE A 361 3.60 20.25 -40.13
C PHE A 361 4.32 21.57 -40.43
N VAL A 362 5.65 21.61 -40.35
CA VAL A 362 6.45 22.81 -40.70
C VAL A 362 6.21 23.22 -42.15
N SER A 363 6.12 22.26 -43.07
CA SER A 363 5.78 22.51 -44.48
C SER A 363 4.38 23.12 -44.62
N ASN A 364 3.38 22.55 -43.94
CA ASN A 364 2.01 23.06 -43.93
C ASN A 364 1.94 24.50 -43.39
N VAL A 365 2.59 24.77 -42.26
CA VAL A 365 2.71 26.12 -41.67
C VAL A 365 3.33 27.10 -42.66
N SER A 366 4.40 26.69 -43.35
CA SER A 366 5.13 27.54 -44.31
C SER A 366 4.28 27.97 -45.50
N SER A 367 3.28 27.16 -45.89
CA SER A 367 2.39 27.43 -47.02
C SER A 367 1.34 28.53 -46.75
N ILE A 368 1.04 28.83 -45.48
CA ILE A 368 0.05 29.82 -45.09
C ILE A 368 0.58 31.23 -45.39
N ARG A 369 -0.28 32.05 -46.01
CA ARG A 369 -0.01 33.43 -46.44
C ARG A 369 -1.15 34.36 -46.03
N ALA A 370 -0.82 35.57 -45.62
CA ALA A 370 -1.78 36.64 -45.37
C ALA A 370 -2.25 37.22 -46.72
N ASP A 371 -3.54 37.11 -47.05
CA ASP A 371 -4.14 37.61 -48.29
C ASP A 371 -5.67 37.64 -48.18
N GLY A 372 -6.35 38.39 -49.04
CA GLY A 372 -7.81 38.49 -49.04
C GLY A 372 -8.36 39.40 -47.94
N GLY A 373 -9.66 39.25 -47.66
CA GLY A 373 -10.46 40.15 -46.83
C GLY A 373 -11.31 41.13 -47.64
N GLY A 374 -12.22 41.84 -46.99
CA GLY A 374 -13.09 42.83 -47.61
C GLY A 374 -13.48 43.97 -46.67
N ASP A 375 -13.62 43.67 -45.39
CA ASP A 375 -13.89 44.63 -44.33
C ASP A 375 -12.89 44.49 -43.15
N GLY A 376 -13.27 44.95 -41.95
CA GLY A 376 -12.43 44.86 -40.75
C GLY A 376 -12.77 43.69 -39.81
N CYS A 377 -13.78 42.90 -40.16
CA CYS A 377 -14.21 41.69 -39.48
C CYS A 377 -13.87 40.46 -40.35
N GLU A 378 -13.86 39.28 -39.74
CA GLU A 378 -13.41 38.07 -40.46
C GLU A 378 -14.37 36.89 -40.28
N ASP A 379 -14.36 35.96 -41.24
CA ASP A 379 -15.13 34.72 -41.21
C ASP A 379 -14.49 33.64 -40.29
N VAL A 380 -14.43 33.96 -39.00
CA VAL A 380 -14.04 33.01 -37.93
C VAL A 380 -14.93 31.76 -37.95
N SER A 381 -16.18 31.89 -38.41
CA SER A 381 -17.15 30.81 -38.46
C SER A 381 -16.72 29.69 -39.41
N SER A 382 -16.14 29.99 -40.57
CA SER A 382 -15.58 28.97 -41.46
C SER A 382 -14.32 28.33 -40.87
N GLY A 383 -13.46 29.09 -40.21
CA GLY A 383 -12.29 28.56 -39.48
C GLY A 383 -12.70 27.51 -38.44
N ILE A 384 -13.71 27.81 -37.62
CA ILE A 384 -14.24 26.84 -36.64
C ILE A 384 -14.83 25.61 -37.35
N SER A 385 -15.46 25.77 -38.52
CA SER A 385 -15.96 24.64 -39.31
C SER A 385 -14.84 23.70 -39.78
N ASP A 386 -13.67 24.23 -40.15
CA ASP A 386 -12.51 23.40 -40.48
C ASP A 386 -12.03 22.60 -39.27
N VAL A 387 -11.88 23.27 -38.13
CA VAL A 387 -11.43 22.64 -36.88
C VAL A 387 -12.37 21.51 -36.45
N LEU A 388 -13.68 21.69 -36.62
CA LEU A 388 -14.67 20.65 -36.33
C LEU A 388 -14.59 19.44 -37.26
N ARG A 389 -14.02 19.57 -38.46
CA ARG A 389 -13.85 18.48 -39.43
C ARG A 389 -12.56 17.68 -39.24
N PHE A 390 -11.58 18.22 -38.52
CA PHE A 390 -10.31 17.54 -38.27
C PHE A 390 -10.48 16.23 -37.51
N SER A 391 -9.55 15.31 -37.75
CA SER A 391 -9.59 13.93 -37.25
C SER A 391 -9.09 13.80 -35.80
N TRP A 392 -9.75 14.52 -34.88
CA TRP A 392 -9.47 14.47 -33.43
C TRP A 392 -9.59 13.03 -32.89
N SER A 393 -8.52 12.50 -32.30
CA SER A 393 -8.47 11.13 -31.77
C SER A 393 -7.77 11.01 -30.42
N SER A 394 -6.98 12.01 -30.03
CA SER A 394 -6.26 12.00 -28.76
C SER A 394 -7.16 12.35 -27.57
N PRO A 395 -6.86 11.85 -26.36
CA PRO A 395 -7.58 12.22 -25.13
C PRO A 395 -7.40 13.69 -24.73
N THR A 396 -6.20 14.23 -24.92
CA THR A 396 -5.90 15.65 -24.70
C THR A 396 -6.03 16.39 -26.03
N ARG A 397 -6.84 17.47 -26.05
CA ARG A 397 -7.17 18.22 -27.27
C ARG A 397 -7.09 19.71 -26.99
N VAL A 398 -6.23 20.41 -27.70
CA VAL A 398 -6.00 21.85 -27.50
C VAL A 398 -6.09 22.59 -28.83
N LEU A 399 -6.82 23.70 -28.84
CA LEU A 399 -6.93 24.62 -29.97
C LEU A 399 -6.31 25.97 -29.60
N PHE A 400 -5.30 26.38 -30.35
CA PHE A 400 -4.79 27.76 -30.33
C PHE A 400 -5.46 28.55 -31.46
N PHE A 401 -6.31 29.50 -31.09
CA PHE A 401 -6.95 30.44 -32.01
C PHE A 401 -6.17 31.75 -32.01
N ILE A 402 -5.57 32.12 -33.14
CA ILE A 402 -4.69 33.27 -33.29
C ILE A 402 -5.32 34.25 -34.28
N ALA A 403 -5.58 35.49 -33.86
CA ALA A 403 -6.18 36.51 -34.72
C ALA A 403 -5.79 37.93 -34.35
N ASP A 404 -5.88 38.84 -35.32
CA ASP A 404 -5.78 40.28 -35.11
C ASP A 404 -7.10 41.04 -35.30
N ALA A 405 -8.12 40.42 -35.93
CA ALA A 405 -9.44 41.01 -36.18
C ALA A 405 -10.62 40.26 -35.48
N PRO A 406 -11.74 40.96 -35.21
CA PRO A 406 -12.96 40.34 -34.66
C PRO A 406 -13.75 39.56 -35.73
N SER A 407 -14.70 38.72 -35.30
CA SER A 407 -15.60 38.01 -36.21
C SER A 407 -16.77 38.89 -36.70
N HIS A 408 -17.30 38.61 -37.89
CA HIS A 408 -18.55 39.20 -38.37
C HIS A 408 -19.72 39.04 -37.40
N GLY A 409 -20.58 40.05 -37.38
CA GLY A 409 -21.77 40.14 -36.55
C GLY A 409 -21.61 41.22 -35.48
N ALA A 410 -22.54 42.18 -35.45
CA ALA A 410 -22.47 43.38 -34.59
C ALA A 410 -22.32 43.07 -33.08
N ARG A 411 -22.64 41.83 -32.68
CA ARG A 411 -22.46 41.36 -31.31
C ARG A 411 -20.99 41.14 -30.93
N TYR A 412 -20.05 40.99 -31.86
CA TYR A 412 -18.66 40.64 -31.57
C TYR A 412 -17.66 41.81 -31.62
N HIS A 413 -18.07 43.00 -32.07
CA HIS A 413 -17.20 44.18 -32.18
C HIS A 413 -17.94 45.48 -31.81
N ASP A 414 -17.20 46.52 -31.42
CA ASP A 414 -17.73 47.86 -31.06
C ASP A 414 -17.34 48.90 -32.13
N GLY A 415 -17.87 48.75 -33.35
CA GLY A 415 -17.67 49.74 -34.42
C GLY A 415 -16.53 49.45 -35.41
N CYS A 416 -16.05 48.20 -35.46
CA CYS A 416 -15.31 47.71 -36.63
C CYS A 416 -16.16 47.85 -37.91
N ASN A 417 -15.52 48.15 -39.05
CA ASN A 417 -16.19 48.17 -40.36
C ASN A 417 -16.58 46.73 -40.72
N ASP A 418 -17.88 46.39 -40.67
CA ASP A 418 -18.41 45.04 -40.91
C ASP A 418 -19.54 45.12 -41.93
N ASN A 419 -19.36 44.49 -43.09
CA ASN A 419 -20.34 44.33 -44.16
C ASN A 419 -21.37 43.24 -43.82
N HIS A 420 -21.11 42.41 -42.80
CA HIS A 420 -21.88 41.22 -42.43
C HIS A 420 -22.36 41.24 -40.98
N THR A 421 -22.82 42.40 -40.53
CA THR A 421 -23.30 42.67 -39.15
C THR A 421 -24.49 41.83 -38.67
N SER A 422 -25.25 41.21 -39.59
CA SER A 422 -26.46 40.47 -39.26
C SER A 422 -26.17 39.05 -38.74
N GLY A 423 -26.77 38.68 -37.62
CA GLY A 423 -26.69 37.32 -37.07
C GLY A 423 -25.43 37.04 -36.26
N ASP A 424 -25.26 35.79 -35.85
CA ASP A 424 -24.10 35.31 -35.06
C ASP A 424 -23.23 34.33 -35.85
N HIS A 425 -23.56 34.13 -37.13
CA HIS A 425 -22.92 33.21 -38.07
C HIS A 425 -22.78 31.78 -37.54
N GLY A 426 -23.65 31.35 -36.61
CA GLY A 426 -23.66 30.02 -36.02
C GLY A 426 -22.46 29.71 -35.10
N ILE A 427 -21.67 30.72 -34.72
CA ILE A 427 -20.51 30.57 -33.82
C ILE A 427 -20.90 29.96 -32.47
N PRO A 428 -22.00 30.35 -31.79
CA PRO A 428 -22.35 29.79 -30.48
C PRO A 428 -22.54 28.28 -30.51
N GLU A 429 -23.26 27.75 -31.50
CA GLU A 429 -23.50 26.31 -31.65
C GLU A 429 -22.22 25.54 -32.01
N LYS A 430 -21.33 26.15 -32.80
CA LYS A 430 -20.03 25.55 -33.12
C LYS A 430 -19.09 25.51 -31.91
N LEU A 431 -19.06 26.57 -31.10
CA LEU A 431 -18.28 26.60 -29.85
C LEU A 431 -18.78 25.55 -28.85
N LYS A 432 -20.09 25.38 -28.70
CA LYS A 432 -20.67 24.29 -27.88
C LYS A 432 -20.22 22.90 -28.36
N LYS A 433 -20.13 22.68 -29.68
CA LYS A 433 -19.61 21.41 -30.25
C LYS A 433 -18.13 21.20 -29.90
N LEU A 434 -17.29 22.23 -29.99
CA LEU A 434 -15.88 22.13 -29.59
C LEU A 434 -15.73 21.75 -28.10
N VAL A 435 -16.53 22.36 -27.23
CA VAL A 435 -16.55 22.01 -25.80
C VAL A 435 -17.07 20.60 -25.56
N ALA A 436 -18.10 20.16 -26.29
CA ALA A 436 -18.59 18.78 -26.22
C ALA A 436 -17.54 17.75 -26.69
N MET A 437 -16.64 18.14 -27.60
CA MET A 437 -15.47 17.35 -28.00
C MET A 437 -14.31 17.41 -26.99
N ASN A 438 -14.49 18.11 -25.85
CA ASN A 438 -13.49 18.33 -24.80
C ASN A 438 -12.20 18.97 -25.34
N ILE A 439 -12.35 19.96 -26.23
CA ILE A 439 -11.24 20.77 -26.75
C ILE A 439 -11.03 21.97 -25.83
N ASP A 440 -9.82 22.12 -25.29
CA ASP A 440 -9.43 23.32 -24.54
C ASP A 440 -9.02 24.43 -25.52
N ILE A 441 -9.72 25.56 -25.50
CA ILE A 441 -9.52 26.67 -26.44
C ILE A 441 -8.68 27.78 -25.80
N VAL A 442 -7.62 28.19 -26.50
CA VAL A 442 -6.73 29.29 -26.12
C VAL A 442 -6.75 30.33 -27.22
N PHE A 443 -7.15 31.55 -26.89
CA PHE A 443 -7.10 32.67 -27.82
C PHE A 443 -5.78 33.43 -27.65
N CYS A 444 -5.01 33.54 -28.73
CA CYS A 444 -3.81 34.35 -28.79
C CYS A 444 -4.12 35.64 -29.54
N SER A 445 -4.19 36.74 -28.80
CA SER A 445 -4.60 38.03 -29.34
C SER A 445 -3.41 38.85 -29.80
N ILE A 446 -3.43 39.29 -31.06
CA ILE A 446 -2.43 40.22 -31.61
C ILE A 446 -2.85 41.67 -31.35
N ASN A 447 -4.15 41.94 -31.38
CA ASN A 447 -4.73 43.25 -31.07
C ASN A 447 -5.89 43.11 -30.06
N ASP A 448 -5.57 43.27 -28.78
CA ASP A 448 -6.53 43.14 -27.68
C ASP A 448 -7.68 44.15 -27.77
N SER A 449 -7.41 45.35 -28.30
CA SER A 449 -8.36 46.46 -28.26
C SER A 449 -9.64 46.20 -29.07
N ILE A 450 -9.53 45.46 -30.18
CA ILE A 450 -10.66 45.19 -31.09
C ILE A 450 -11.23 43.78 -30.96
N THR A 451 -10.47 42.82 -30.44
CA THR A 451 -10.90 41.42 -30.28
C THR A 451 -11.49 41.12 -28.89
N ALA A 452 -11.33 42.03 -27.91
CA ALA A 452 -11.79 41.81 -26.54
C ALA A 452 -13.31 41.56 -26.42
N LYS A 453 -14.14 42.28 -27.20
CA LYS A 453 -15.59 42.08 -27.18
C LYS A 453 -15.97 40.70 -27.72
N MET A 454 -15.35 40.26 -28.83
CA MET A 454 -15.56 38.94 -29.41
C MET A 454 -15.37 37.84 -28.37
N ILE A 455 -14.23 37.83 -27.67
CA ILE A 455 -13.93 36.79 -26.68
C ILE A 455 -14.84 36.88 -25.45
N ARG A 456 -15.19 38.08 -24.99
CA ARG A 456 -16.16 38.25 -23.90
C ARG A 456 -17.51 37.63 -24.25
N VAL A 457 -17.98 37.85 -25.48
CA VAL A 457 -19.26 37.32 -25.96
C VAL A 457 -19.20 35.81 -26.17
N MET A 458 -18.13 35.29 -26.80
CA MET A 458 -17.91 33.85 -26.94
C MET A 458 -17.87 33.13 -25.58
N ASN A 459 -17.22 33.72 -24.57
CA ASN A 459 -17.21 33.18 -23.21
C ASN A 459 -18.59 33.19 -22.54
N SER A 460 -19.39 34.23 -22.78
CA SER A 460 -20.78 34.28 -22.32
C SER A 460 -21.64 33.18 -22.94
N ASP A 461 -21.44 32.89 -24.23
CA ASP A 461 -22.20 31.87 -24.96
C ASP A 461 -21.83 30.43 -24.55
N LEU A 462 -20.59 30.22 -24.09
CA LEU A 462 -20.09 28.92 -23.67
C LEU A 462 -20.67 28.45 -22.32
N GLY A 463 -21.00 29.39 -21.40
CA GLY A 463 -21.54 29.06 -20.07
C GLY A 463 -20.69 28.10 -19.22
N GLY A 464 -19.43 27.87 -19.60
CA GLY A 464 -18.58 26.75 -19.16
C GLY A 464 -17.10 27.13 -19.01
N SER A 465 -16.17 26.26 -19.41
CA SER A 465 -14.72 26.53 -19.33
C SER A 465 -14.36 27.73 -20.24
N PRO A 466 -13.89 28.86 -19.69
CA PRO A 466 -13.65 30.06 -20.50
C PRO A 466 -12.47 29.88 -21.44
N ILE A 467 -12.59 30.44 -22.64
CA ILE A 467 -11.49 30.68 -23.58
C ILE A 467 -10.48 31.56 -22.86
N LYS A 468 -9.25 31.06 -22.76
CA LYS A 468 -8.14 31.79 -22.12
C LYS A 468 -7.48 32.69 -23.14
N THR A 469 -7.34 33.98 -22.83
CA THR A 469 -6.63 34.93 -23.69
C THR A 469 -5.16 35.04 -23.30
N VAL A 470 -4.27 34.96 -24.29
CA VAL A 470 -2.84 35.19 -24.17
C VAL A 470 -2.45 36.31 -25.15
N PRO A 471 -1.94 37.46 -24.69
CA PRO A 471 -1.48 38.51 -25.57
C PRO A 471 -0.19 38.09 -26.31
N LEU A 472 -0.12 38.34 -27.61
CA LEU A 472 1.02 38.01 -28.48
C LEU A 472 2.14 39.06 -28.50
N GLY A 473 2.05 40.10 -27.66
CA GLY A 473 3.01 41.22 -27.62
C GLY A 473 4.47 40.85 -27.28
N ASP A 474 4.71 39.66 -26.71
CA ASP A 474 6.06 39.09 -26.50
C ASP A 474 6.10 37.62 -26.97
N PRO A 475 6.80 37.31 -28.08
CA PRO A 475 6.95 35.96 -28.60
C PRO A 475 7.54 34.95 -27.59
N SER A 476 8.39 35.39 -26.66
CA SER A 476 9.01 34.51 -25.67
C SER A 476 8.03 34.07 -24.58
N ALA A 477 7.12 34.96 -24.17
CA ALA A 477 6.07 34.69 -23.20
C ALA A 477 5.02 33.70 -23.73
N LEU A 478 4.78 33.69 -25.05
CA LEU A 478 3.81 32.81 -25.68
C LEU A 478 4.23 31.33 -25.63
N THR A 479 5.51 31.01 -25.88
CA THR A 479 5.96 29.61 -25.79
C THR A 479 5.71 29.08 -24.38
N LYS A 480 6.10 29.85 -23.36
CA LYS A 480 5.90 29.49 -21.95
C LYS A 480 4.43 29.24 -21.63
N HIS A 481 3.54 30.15 -22.04
CA HIS A 481 2.10 30.01 -21.82
C HIS A 481 1.49 28.83 -22.57
N ALA A 482 1.91 28.59 -23.82
CA ALA A 482 1.41 27.49 -24.63
C ALA A 482 1.80 26.14 -24.02
N THR A 483 3.07 25.96 -23.63
CA THR A 483 3.54 24.73 -22.99
C THR A 483 2.86 24.53 -21.62
N ALA A 484 2.72 25.58 -20.81
CA ALA A 484 2.01 25.50 -19.54
C ALA A 484 0.53 25.13 -19.71
N THR A 485 -0.15 25.67 -20.73
CA THR A 485 -1.55 25.39 -20.99
C THR A 485 -1.76 23.97 -21.48
N LEU A 486 -0.88 23.48 -22.37
CA LEU A 486 -0.91 22.09 -22.83
C LEU A 486 -0.77 21.11 -21.66
N ARG A 487 0.18 21.34 -20.75
CA ARG A 487 0.36 20.49 -19.57
C ARG A 487 -0.83 20.52 -18.62
N LYS A 488 -1.44 21.69 -18.42
CA LYS A 488 -2.69 21.81 -17.65
C LYS A 488 -3.82 21.00 -18.30
N SER A 489 -3.92 21.01 -19.63
CA SER A 489 -4.88 20.18 -20.37
C SER A 489 -4.61 18.68 -20.20
N MET A 490 -3.35 18.24 -20.34
CA MET A 490 -2.95 16.85 -20.09
C MET A 490 -3.27 16.40 -18.66
N HIS A 491 -2.99 17.24 -17.67
CA HIS A 491 -3.28 16.95 -16.26
C HIS A 491 -4.80 16.85 -15.99
N LYS A 492 -5.60 17.72 -16.62
CA LYS A 492 -7.06 17.66 -16.61
C LYS A 492 -7.54 16.32 -17.18
N THR A 493 -7.01 15.91 -18.34
CA THR A 493 -7.32 14.63 -18.99
C THR A 493 -6.97 13.44 -18.09
N PHE A 494 -5.77 13.43 -17.50
CA PHE A 494 -5.35 12.39 -16.57
C PHE A 494 -6.29 12.28 -15.36
N THR A 495 -6.62 13.40 -14.74
CA THR A 495 -7.52 13.46 -13.57
C THR A 495 -8.93 12.98 -13.92
N ALA A 496 -9.44 13.35 -15.10
CA ALA A 496 -10.76 12.91 -15.59
C ALA A 496 -10.80 11.40 -15.90
N SER A 497 -9.72 10.84 -16.45
CA SER A 497 -9.60 9.39 -16.69
C SER A 497 -9.55 8.58 -15.39
N ARG A 498 -8.90 9.13 -14.35
CA ARG A 498 -8.90 8.56 -13.01
C ARG A 498 -10.29 8.54 -12.37
N GLY A 499 -11.09 9.59 -12.59
CA GLY A 499 -12.50 9.63 -12.13
C GLY A 499 -13.46 8.66 -12.85
N ARG A 500 -13.14 8.25 -14.09
CA ARG A 500 -13.94 7.27 -14.86
C ARG A 500 -13.64 5.82 -14.46
N THR A 501 -12.39 5.49 -14.18
CA THR A 501 -11.99 4.15 -13.71
C THR A 501 -12.46 3.87 -12.27
N THR A 502 -12.58 4.90 -11.43
CA THR A 502 -13.18 4.76 -10.09
C THR A 502 -14.69 4.49 -10.11
N LYS A 503 -15.39 4.55 -11.25
CA LYS A 503 -16.77 4.03 -11.34
C LYS A 503 -16.86 2.50 -11.16
N CYS A 504 -15.73 1.78 -11.14
CA CYS A 504 -15.67 0.36 -10.75
C CYS A 504 -15.23 0.14 -9.29
N ALA A 505 -15.07 1.20 -8.49
CA ALA A 505 -14.95 1.10 -7.04
C ALA A 505 -15.74 2.25 -6.41
N ASP A 506 -17.05 2.04 -6.23
CA ASP A 506 -17.89 2.83 -5.33
C ASP A 506 -17.37 2.66 -3.89
N ALA A 507 -16.26 3.32 -3.56
CA ALA A 507 -15.99 3.68 -2.19
C ALA A 507 -17.02 4.77 -1.85
N GLU A 508 -18.16 4.37 -1.31
CA GLU A 508 -19.13 5.31 -0.77
C GLU A 508 -18.38 6.34 0.09
N LEU A 509 -18.47 7.62 -0.26
CA LEU A 509 -17.81 8.67 0.50
C LEU A 509 -18.66 9.04 1.73
N ARG A 510 -18.01 9.36 2.85
CA ARG A 510 -18.71 9.91 4.02
C ARG A 510 -19.35 11.25 3.64
N ALA A 511 -20.59 11.47 4.05
CA ALA A 511 -21.23 12.79 3.93
C ALA A 511 -20.55 13.77 4.89
N PHE A 512 -20.33 15.02 4.45
CA PHE A 512 -19.75 16.08 5.25
C PHE A 512 -20.24 17.46 4.76
N VAL A 513 -20.17 18.47 5.62
CA VAL A 513 -20.44 19.87 5.27
C VAL A 513 -19.18 20.70 5.56
N LEU A 514 -18.76 21.54 4.60
CA LEU A 514 -17.60 22.40 4.81
C LEU A 514 -17.95 23.57 5.73
N THR A 515 -17.24 23.69 6.84
CA THR A 515 -17.37 24.79 7.81
C THR A 515 -16.06 25.56 7.88
N PRO A 516 -15.92 26.71 7.19
CA PRO A 516 -14.64 27.42 7.05
C PRO A 516 -14.19 28.12 8.34
N ALA A 517 -15.08 28.29 9.32
CA ALA A 517 -14.77 28.93 10.60
C ALA A 517 -14.43 27.90 11.70
N PRO A 518 -13.53 28.22 12.64
CA PRO A 518 -13.29 27.39 13.82
C PRO A 518 -14.56 27.19 14.67
N PRO A 519 -14.74 26.04 15.33
CA PRO A 519 -15.87 25.79 16.23
C PRO A 519 -15.74 26.58 17.54
N ALA A 520 -16.85 26.68 18.29
CA ALA A 520 -16.82 27.14 19.67
C ALA A 520 -16.13 26.07 20.56
N TRP A 521 -14.84 26.27 20.83
CA TRP A 521 -13.97 25.28 21.50
C TRP A 521 -14.44 24.89 22.89
N GLU A 522 -15.13 25.77 23.59
CA GLU A 522 -15.68 25.59 24.94
C GLU A 522 -16.80 24.55 24.95
N LEU A 523 -17.51 24.39 23.84
CA LEU A 523 -18.63 23.45 23.70
C LEU A 523 -18.20 22.06 23.25
N LEU A 524 -16.94 21.91 22.81
CA LEU A 524 -16.42 20.63 22.32
C LEU A 524 -15.81 19.80 23.46
N PRO A 525 -16.10 18.48 23.51
CA PRO A 525 -15.50 17.60 24.50
C PRO A 525 -13.99 17.46 24.27
N ALA A 526 -13.22 17.45 25.36
CA ALA A 526 -11.84 16.98 25.32
C ALA A 526 -11.85 15.45 25.22
N LEU A 527 -11.11 14.91 24.25
CA LEU A 527 -11.02 13.49 23.96
C LEU A 527 -9.65 12.97 24.42
N ASP A 528 -9.65 11.83 25.12
CA ASP A 528 -8.41 11.13 25.46
C ASP A 528 -7.91 10.36 24.24
N ALA A 529 -6.76 10.80 23.71
CA ALA A 529 -6.15 10.22 22.53
C ALA A 529 -4.83 9.52 22.89
N LYS A 530 -4.58 8.36 22.27
CA LYS A 530 -3.22 7.79 22.16
C LYS A 530 -2.53 8.45 20.99
N LEU A 531 -1.36 9.03 21.22
CA LEU A 531 -0.59 9.72 20.20
C LEU A 531 0.61 8.87 19.79
N TYR A 532 0.79 8.68 18.49
CA TYR A 532 1.90 7.96 17.87
C TYR A 532 2.76 8.97 17.11
N MET A 533 4.07 8.83 17.27
CA MET A 533 5.10 9.63 16.62
C MET A 533 6.19 8.71 16.09
N ASN A 534 6.73 9.02 14.92
CA ASN A 534 7.86 8.27 14.39
C ASN A 534 9.16 8.56 15.14
N LYS A 535 10.00 7.53 15.22
CA LYS A 535 11.42 7.63 15.53
C LYS A 535 12.10 8.56 14.53
N GLU A 536 13.06 9.31 15.02
CA GLU A 536 13.97 10.06 14.18
C GLU A 536 14.65 9.08 13.19
N VAL A 537 14.59 9.35 11.90
CA VAL A 537 15.30 8.54 10.90
C VAL A 537 16.76 8.93 10.97
N ILE A 538 17.57 8.09 11.63
CA ILE A 538 18.94 8.44 12.03
C ILE A 538 19.94 8.27 10.86
N ASP A 539 19.65 7.40 9.89
CA ASP A 539 20.60 7.09 8.80
C ASP A 539 19.90 6.70 7.48
N ILE A 540 20.39 7.24 6.36
CA ILE A 540 19.95 6.93 4.99
C ILE A 540 20.20 5.46 4.64
N ALA A 541 21.26 4.81 5.17
CA ALA A 541 21.50 3.40 4.90
C ALA A 541 20.42 2.50 5.52
N SER A 542 19.84 2.90 6.66
CA SER A 542 18.77 2.18 7.33
C SER A 542 17.44 2.17 6.55
N LEU A 543 17.24 3.14 5.64
CA LEU A 543 16.06 3.20 4.77
C LEU A 543 15.96 1.98 3.84
N LYS A 544 17.09 1.33 3.53
CA LYS A 544 17.17 0.16 2.64
C LYS A 544 16.97 -1.18 3.36
N SER A 545 17.18 -1.23 4.67
CA SER A 545 17.25 -2.48 5.45
C SER A 545 16.08 -2.71 6.40
N SER A 546 15.21 -1.72 6.62
CA SER A 546 14.11 -1.83 7.58
C SER A 546 12.87 -2.54 6.98
N GLY A 547 12.47 -3.65 7.60
CA GLY A 547 11.13 -4.26 7.46
C GLY A 547 10.01 -3.41 8.09
N PRO A 548 8.76 -3.92 8.18
CA PRO A 548 7.58 -3.12 8.54
C PRO A 548 7.64 -2.42 9.92
N LEU A 549 6.84 -1.35 10.00
CA LEU A 549 6.76 -0.21 10.94
C LEU A 549 6.93 -0.41 12.47
N GLU A 550 6.86 -1.62 13.02
CA GLU A 550 6.82 -1.84 14.48
C GLU A 550 8.11 -1.41 15.21
N THR A 551 9.21 -1.24 14.49
CA THR A 551 10.51 -0.91 15.10
C THR A 551 10.76 0.60 15.32
N MET A 552 9.83 1.49 14.92
CA MET A 552 10.08 2.94 14.80
C MET A 552 9.23 3.92 15.67
N LEU A 553 8.87 3.65 16.94
CA LEU A 553 8.10 4.62 17.80
C LEU A 553 8.83 5.10 19.10
N VAL A 554 8.63 6.35 19.58
CA VAL A 554 9.17 6.94 20.87
C VAL A 554 8.17 7.86 21.59
N GLY A 555 8.43 8.17 22.88
CA GLY A 555 7.56 8.87 23.85
C GLY A 555 7.66 10.40 23.97
N PHE A 556 6.75 10.94 24.78
CA PHE A 556 6.12 12.28 24.76
C PHE A 556 7.02 13.46 25.16
N GLY A 557 8.02 13.25 26.02
CA GLY A 557 8.83 14.35 26.59
C GLY A 557 9.55 15.22 25.55
N THR A 558 9.86 14.66 24.38
CA THR A 558 10.51 15.34 23.25
C THR A 558 9.50 15.82 22.19
N ALA A 559 8.26 15.31 22.21
CA ALA A 559 7.30 15.33 21.11
C ALA A 559 6.51 16.64 20.96
N VAL A 560 6.10 17.28 22.06
CA VAL A 560 5.40 18.57 22.01
C VAL A 560 6.33 19.69 21.53
N ARG A 561 7.62 19.61 21.89
CA ARG A 561 8.62 20.59 21.45
C ARG A 561 8.89 20.46 19.95
N GLY A 562 8.82 19.27 19.36
CA GLY A 562 8.99 19.07 17.90
C GLY A 562 7.80 19.54 17.04
N LEU A 563 6.57 19.45 17.56
CA LEU A 563 5.35 19.95 16.89
C LEU A 563 5.31 21.49 16.80
N PHE A 564 5.94 22.20 17.74
CA PHE A 564 5.83 23.66 17.89
C PHE A 564 7.17 24.42 17.98
N SER A 565 8.33 23.75 17.83
CA SER A 565 9.65 24.41 17.82
C SER A 565 10.23 24.48 16.41
N SER A 566 10.67 25.69 16.04
CA SER A 566 11.37 25.99 14.79
C SER A 566 12.88 25.69 14.82
N SER A 567 13.42 25.14 15.92
CA SER A 567 14.86 24.88 16.08
C SER A 567 15.22 23.39 15.92
N SER A 568 16.02 23.10 14.91
CA SER A 568 16.57 21.78 14.54
C SER A 568 17.65 21.23 15.50
N GLY A 569 17.45 21.35 16.82
CA GLY A 569 18.46 20.94 17.80
C GLY A 569 17.84 20.46 19.10
N LEU A 570 17.71 19.14 19.26
CA LEU A 570 17.43 18.49 20.53
C LEU A 570 18.43 17.34 20.71
N SER A 571 19.27 17.42 21.76
CA SER A 571 20.26 16.39 22.06
C SER A 571 19.59 15.13 22.60
N ALA A 572 20.03 13.97 22.10
CA ALA A 572 19.58 12.66 22.54
C ALA A 572 19.74 12.45 24.06
N SER A 573 18.64 12.23 24.77
CA SER A 573 18.64 11.54 26.07
C SER A 573 18.27 10.07 25.85
N LYS A 574 19.10 9.16 26.36
CA LYS A 574 18.91 7.69 26.30
C LYS A 574 17.49 7.29 26.72
N ALA A 575 16.70 6.77 25.78
CA ALA A 575 15.42 6.11 26.07
C ALA A 575 15.57 4.60 25.86
N SER A 576 15.22 3.85 26.90
CA SER A 576 15.10 2.39 26.93
C SER A 576 14.07 1.89 25.91
N GLY A 577 14.39 0.80 25.22
CA GLY A 577 13.73 0.32 24.00
C GLY A 577 12.35 -0.34 24.12
N GLU A 578 11.36 0.33 24.71
CA GLU A 578 9.94 0.02 24.48
C GLU A 578 9.25 1.18 23.75
N ALA A 579 8.45 0.88 22.74
CA ALA A 579 7.63 1.86 22.02
C ALA A 579 6.59 2.47 22.99
N SER A 580 6.91 3.60 23.58
CA SER A 580 6.04 4.28 24.54
C SER A 580 4.89 5.00 23.84
N CYS A 581 3.69 4.41 23.92
CA CYS A 581 2.42 5.05 23.65
C CYS A 581 2.04 5.96 24.83
N GLU A 582 1.88 7.27 24.60
CA GLU A 582 1.50 8.22 25.65
C GLU A 582 0.17 8.91 25.32
N ARG A 583 -0.65 9.15 26.36
CA ARG A 583 -2.00 9.71 26.24
C ARG A 583 -1.98 11.23 26.30
N CYS A 584 -2.77 11.90 25.47
CA CYS A 584 -2.97 13.35 25.49
C CYS A 584 -4.45 13.71 25.32
N GLN A 585 -4.82 14.95 25.66
CA GLN A 585 -6.16 15.46 25.41
C GLN A 585 -6.19 16.24 24.10
N ILE A 586 -7.19 15.95 23.26
CA ILE A 586 -7.41 16.62 21.97
C ILE A 586 -8.84 17.12 21.85
N LYS A 587 -9.03 18.17 21.05
CA LYS A 587 -10.35 18.62 20.57
C LYS A 587 -10.34 18.61 19.05
N VAL A 588 -11.39 18.06 18.44
CA VAL A 588 -11.50 17.94 16.98
C VAL A 588 -12.83 18.53 16.54
N ALA A 589 -12.80 19.38 15.51
CA ALA A 589 -14.02 19.95 14.94
C ALA A 589 -14.92 18.84 14.33
N PRO A 590 -16.24 18.86 14.60
CA PRO A 590 -17.19 17.88 14.08
C PRO A 590 -17.32 17.88 12.57
N GLU A 591 -17.16 19.05 11.94
CA GLU A 591 -17.20 19.24 10.49
C GLU A 591 -15.83 19.69 9.96
N PRO A 592 -15.44 19.27 8.75
CA PRO A 592 -14.19 19.71 8.13
C PRO A 592 -14.29 21.14 7.61
N PHE A 593 -13.17 21.87 7.61
CA PHE A 593 -13.08 23.20 6.99
C PHE A 593 -12.55 23.14 5.56
N ASN A 594 -11.84 22.06 5.21
CA ASN A 594 -11.29 21.85 3.88
C ASN A 594 -11.25 20.36 3.53
N THR A 595 -11.06 20.04 2.26
CA THR A 595 -11.17 18.69 1.73
C THR A 595 -10.13 18.48 0.62
N GLY A 596 -9.26 17.48 0.77
CA GLY A 596 -8.28 17.07 -0.24
C GLY A 596 -8.83 15.99 -1.17
N ASN A 597 -7.99 15.31 -1.97
CA ASN A 597 -8.51 14.21 -2.81
C ASN A 597 -9.00 13.02 -1.98
N LEU A 598 -8.30 12.67 -0.90
CA LEU A 598 -8.57 11.47 -0.09
C LEU A 598 -9.00 11.75 1.34
N ARG A 599 -8.75 12.97 1.84
CA ARG A 599 -8.86 13.31 3.27
C ARG A 599 -9.71 14.54 3.51
N LEU A 600 -10.32 14.59 4.67
CA LEU A 600 -10.98 15.75 5.25
C LEU A 600 -10.01 16.45 6.19
N ALA A 601 -10.00 17.79 6.21
CA ALA A 601 -9.20 18.58 7.13
C ALA A 601 -10.11 19.29 8.12
N ARG A 602 -9.83 19.13 9.41
CA ARG A 602 -10.64 19.61 10.53
C ARG A 602 -9.79 20.50 11.42
N PHE A 603 -10.39 21.57 11.94
CA PHE A 603 -9.74 22.33 12.99
C PHE A 603 -9.56 21.44 14.22
N GLY A 604 -8.42 21.58 14.89
CA GLY A 604 -8.09 20.83 16.09
C GLY A 604 -7.35 21.66 17.13
N GLN A 605 -7.36 21.15 18.37
CA GLN A 605 -6.44 21.59 19.40
C GLN A 605 -5.85 20.39 20.14
N ILE A 606 -4.58 20.47 20.50
CA ILE A 606 -3.89 19.49 21.34
C ILE A 606 -3.49 20.16 22.65
N MET A 607 -3.78 19.50 23.77
CA MET A 607 -3.37 19.95 25.10
C MET A 607 -1.90 19.66 25.31
N THR A 608 -1.13 20.70 25.64
CA THR A 608 0.32 20.61 25.90
C THR A 608 0.62 20.97 27.35
N SER A 609 1.41 20.16 28.05
CA SER A 609 1.94 20.49 29.38
C SER A 609 3.19 21.35 29.24
N GLY A 610 3.26 22.47 29.96
CA GLY A 610 4.43 23.34 29.98
C GLY A 610 5.65 22.57 30.51
N GLY A 611 6.76 22.62 29.76
CA GLY A 611 8.03 22.02 30.17
C GLY A 611 8.46 22.50 31.57
N SER A 612 9.20 21.64 32.28
CA SER A 612 9.73 21.80 33.65
C SER A 612 9.98 23.26 34.06
N GLY A 613 8.96 23.88 34.66
CA GLY A 613 8.97 25.31 34.97
C GLY A 613 7.57 25.90 35.13
N GLY A 614 6.66 25.22 35.85
CA GLY A 614 5.43 25.84 36.40
C GLY A 614 4.38 26.42 35.44
N SER A 615 4.51 26.29 34.12
CA SER A 615 3.51 26.81 33.17
C SER A 615 2.28 25.90 33.04
N SER A 616 1.10 26.48 33.23
CA SER A 616 -0.23 25.87 33.06
C SER A 616 -0.39 25.20 31.69
N ALA A 617 -1.13 24.10 31.62
CA ALA A 617 -1.43 23.41 30.37
C ALA A 617 -2.12 24.35 29.36
N THR A 618 -1.67 24.36 28.10
CA THR A 618 -2.22 25.23 27.04
C THR A 618 -2.68 24.44 25.83
N TRP A 619 -3.81 24.87 25.26
CA TRP A 619 -4.36 24.32 24.02
C TRP A 619 -3.62 24.94 22.83
N GLN A 620 -2.99 24.10 22.01
CA GLN A 620 -2.29 24.54 20.81
C GLN A 620 -3.12 24.19 19.57
N PRO A 621 -3.29 25.12 18.62
CA PRO A 621 -4.05 24.86 17.40
C PRO A 621 -3.32 23.87 16.48
N CYS A 622 -4.08 22.98 15.85
CA CYS A 622 -3.58 22.03 14.87
C CYS A 622 -4.67 21.71 13.83
N VAL A 623 -4.31 20.94 12.82
CA VAL A 623 -5.22 20.38 11.83
C VAL A 623 -5.27 18.87 12.04
N PHE A 624 -6.48 18.33 12.19
CA PHE A 624 -6.70 16.89 12.14
C PHE A 624 -7.15 16.48 10.75
N LYS A 625 -6.58 15.41 10.20
CA LYS A 625 -7.00 14.82 8.92
C LYS A 625 -7.47 13.37 9.09
N ASP A 626 -8.56 13.02 8.42
CA ASP A 626 -9.10 11.66 8.34
C ASP A 626 -9.55 11.30 6.90
N PHE A 627 -9.58 10.01 6.56
CA PHE A 627 -9.97 9.58 5.21
C PHE A 627 -11.46 9.82 4.90
N LYS A 628 -11.77 10.12 3.64
CA LYS A 628 -13.15 10.34 3.15
C LYS A 628 -13.94 9.06 2.93
N SER A 629 -13.24 7.97 2.65
CA SER A 629 -13.83 6.67 2.31
C SER A 629 -14.70 6.15 3.45
N LYS A 630 -15.81 5.45 3.14
CA LYS A 630 -16.54 4.67 4.14
C LYS A 630 -15.90 3.30 4.40
N ASP A 631 -14.99 2.83 3.55
CA ASP A 631 -14.35 1.52 3.74
C ASP A 631 -13.54 1.52 5.05
N ALA A 632 -13.93 0.64 5.97
CA ALA A 632 -13.28 0.48 7.27
C ALA A 632 -11.79 0.19 7.16
N LYS A 633 -11.33 -0.43 6.06
CA LYS A 633 -9.91 -0.74 5.82
C LYS A 633 -9.05 0.52 5.70
N ASP A 634 -9.61 1.61 5.16
CA ASP A 634 -8.90 2.89 5.05
C ASP A 634 -8.73 3.57 6.41
N HIS A 635 -9.49 3.16 7.43
CA HIS A 635 -9.46 3.77 8.77
C HIS A 635 -8.60 3.01 9.78
N LEU A 636 -7.93 1.93 9.36
CA LEU A 636 -7.06 1.14 10.22
C LEU A 636 -5.83 1.93 10.64
N LEU A 637 -5.40 1.77 11.90
CA LEU A 637 -4.20 2.43 12.45
C LEU A 637 -2.96 2.22 11.58
N GLU A 638 -2.74 0.98 11.09
CA GLU A 638 -1.62 0.63 10.21
C GLU A 638 -1.54 1.55 8.98
N ARG A 639 -2.69 1.95 8.43
CA ARG A 639 -2.72 2.85 7.27
C ARG A 639 -2.25 4.27 7.59
N TYR A 640 -2.57 4.78 8.77
CA TYR A 640 -2.10 6.08 9.23
C TYR A 640 -0.60 6.04 9.57
N LEU A 641 -0.14 4.94 10.16
CA LEU A 641 1.27 4.73 10.46
C LEU A 641 2.14 4.68 9.19
N GLU A 642 1.65 4.05 8.11
CA GLU A 642 2.31 4.07 6.79
C GLU A 642 2.53 5.50 6.25
N GLU A 643 1.53 6.38 6.33
CA GLU A 643 1.70 7.76 5.87
C GLU A 643 2.56 8.61 6.81
N MET A 644 2.54 8.31 8.12
CA MET A 644 3.46 8.92 9.07
C MET A 644 4.91 8.57 8.71
N GLU A 645 5.22 7.32 8.37
CA GLU A 645 6.54 6.88 7.87
C GLU A 645 7.00 7.73 6.68
N VAL A 646 6.13 7.93 5.69
CA VAL A 646 6.42 8.76 4.51
C VAL A 646 6.83 10.19 4.91
N ASN A 647 6.09 10.79 5.85
CA ASN A 647 6.38 12.12 6.35
C ASN A 647 7.75 12.21 7.04
N SER A 648 8.08 11.25 7.90
CA SER A 648 9.33 11.27 8.65
C SER A 648 10.55 11.02 7.77
N VAL A 649 10.46 10.12 6.79
CA VAL A 649 11.54 9.90 5.82
C VAL A 649 11.77 11.17 4.99
N ALA A 650 10.72 11.82 4.50
CA ALA A 650 10.85 13.07 3.74
C ALA A 650 11.45 14.20 4.59
N SER A 651 11.05 14.32 5.85
CA SER A 651 11.60 15.31 6.78
C SER A 651 13.09 15.10 7.06
N ALA A 652 13.51 13.87 7.32
CA ALA A 652 14.92 13.53 7.52
C ALA A 652 15.78 13.82 6.29
N LEU A 653 15.29 13.47 5.10
CA LEU A 653 15.96 13.79 3.84
C LEU A 653 16.07 15.30 3.61
N ALA A 654 15.04 16.08 3.95
CA ALA A 654 15.09 17.54 3.83
C ALA A 654 16.10 18.17 4.81
N ALA A 655 16.17 17.68 6.05
CA ALA A 655 17.17 18.11 7.02
C ALA A 655 18.60 17.81 6.54
N GLU A 656 18.82 16.61 6.02
CA GLU A 656 20.11 16.17 5.49
C GLU A 656 20.51 16.92 4.21
N PHE A 657 19.55 17.21 3.34
CA PHE A 657 19.75 18.08 2.18
C PHE A 657 20.19 19.49 2.61
N ASN A 658 19.49 20.09 3.57
CA ASN A 658 19.87 21.42 4.08
C ASN A 658 21.28 21.40 4.69
N ARG A 659 21.66 20.32 5.39
CA ARG A 659 22.97 20.15 6.01
C ARG A 659 24.10 19.99 4.98
N THR A 660 23.88 19.17 3.95
CA THR A 660 24.90 18.78 2.97
C THR A 660 24.97 19.72 1.77
N GLN A 661 23.83 20.10 1.20
CA GLN A 661 23.74 20.94 0.00
C GLN A 661 23.73 22.44 0.31
N ARG A 662 23.47 22.81 1.57
CA ARG A 662 23.52 24.20 2.09
C ARG A 662 22.80 25.21 1.19
N PRO A 663 21.50 25.03 0.89
CA PRO A 663 20.70 26.05 0.22
C PRO A 663 20.74 27.38 0.99
N PRO A 664 20.61 28.52 0.29
CA PRO A 664 20.37 29.82 0.92
C PRO A 664 19.22 29.76 1.93
N ALA A 665 19.24 30.63 2.95
CA ALA A 665 18.24 30.62 4.02
C ALA A 665 16.79 30.66 3.49
N ASN A 666 16.52 31.48 2.47
CA ASN A 666 15.22 31.61 1.82
C ASN A 666 14.88 30.48 0.82
N ARG A 667 15.68 29.40 0.80
CA ARG A 667 15.52 28.21 -0.04
C ARG A 667 15.74 26.91 0.74
N GLN A 668 15.89 26.98 2.06
CA GLN A 668 15.87 25.79 2.90
C GLN A 668 14.53 25.07 2.78
N ILE A 669 14.55 23.74 2.86
CA ILE A 669 13.36 22.91 2.72
C ILE A 669 13.09 22.21 4.03
N ARG A 670 11.86 22.32 4.56
CA ARG A 670 11.46 21.65 5.79
C ARG A 670 10.10 20.99 5.58
N TYR A 671 9.91 19.80 6.12
CA TYR A 671 8.59 19.17 6.18
C TYR A 671 7.95 19.39 7.54
N VAL A 672 6.65 19.67 7.53
CA VAL A 672 5.82 19.65 8.72
C VAL A 672 5.74 18.21 9.22
N LEU A 673 6.11 17.97 10.47
CA LEU A 673 5.98 16.66 11.09
C LEU A 673 4.51 16.36 11.37
N SER A 674 4.07 15.16 10.97
CA SER A 674 2.75 14.65 11.30
C SER A 674 2.79 13.63 12.43
N SER A 675 1.71 13.57 13.18
CA SER A 675 1.46 12.64 14.27
C SER A 675 0.20 11.85 13.97
N VAL A 676 0.03 10.69 14.59
CA VAL A 676 -1.21 9.91 14.50
C VAL A 676 -1.88 9.86 15.86
N ALA A 677 -3.15 10.24 15.94
CA ALA A 677 -3.93 10.22 17.17
C ALA A 677 -5.07 9.20 17.04
N THR A 678 -5.19 8.25 17.96
CA THR A 678 -6.36 7.36 18.05
C THR A 678 -7.20 7.67 19.27
N VAL A 679 -8.50 7.81 19.08
CA VAL A 679 -9.50 8.07 20.12
C VAL A 679 -10.48 6.91 20.16
N GLU A 680 -10.73 6.37 21.35
CA GLU A 680 -11.83 5.41 21.56
C GLU A 680 -13.15 6.15 21.65
N THR A 681 -14.13 5.76 20.84
CA THR A 681 -15.48 6.32 20.87
C THR A 681 -16.50 5.22 21.14
N ALA A 682 -17.73 5.60 21.52
CA ALA A 682 -18.83 4.64 21.71
C ALA A 682 -19.15 3.82 20.44
N LYS A 683 -18.72 4.28 19.26
CA LYS A 683 -18.91 3.61 17.96
C LYS A 683 -17.64 2.89 17.46
N GLY A 684 -16.62 2.75 18.31
CA GLY A 684 -15.32 2.18 17.99
C GLY A 684 -14.18 3.22 17.97
N SER A 685 -12.98 2.77 17.62
CA SER A 685 -11.80 3.64 17.57
C SER A 685 -11.80 4.51 16.31
N ARG A 686 -11.43 5.79 16.46
CA ARG A 686 -11.19 6.73 15.36
C ARG A 686 -9.73 7.15 15.34
N THR A 687 -9.16 7.19 14.15
CA THR A 687 -7.76 7.59 13.92
C THR A 687 -7.71 8.89 13.12
N TYR A 688 -6.79 9.78 13.48
CA TYR A 688 -6.56 11.05 12.82
C TYR A 688 -5.07 11.27 12.61
N PHE A 689 -4.69 11.90 11.49
CA PHE A 689 -3.41 12.60 11.43
C PHE A 689 -3.55 13.92 12.18
N ALA A 690 -2.49 14.35 12.87
CA ALA A 690 -2.39 15.67 13.45
C ALA A 690 -1.16 16.38 12.86
N GLU A 691 -1.35 17.62 12.42
CA GLU A 691 -0.28 18.47 11.92
C GLU A 691 -0.48 19.92 12.38
N PRO A 692 0.59 20.72 12.50
CA PRO A 692 0.50 22.16 12.68
C PRO A 692 -0.36 22.85 11.61
N PHE A 693 -1.09 23.88 12.00
CA PHE A 693 -1.77 24.75 11.05
C PHE A 693 -0.75 25.58 10.26
N LEU A 694 -0.90 25.60 8.94
CA LEU A 694 -0.01 26.34 8.04
C LEU A 694 -0.68 27.64 7.58
N GLU A 695 -0.12 28.78 8.00
CA GLU A 695 -0.57 30.11 7.57
C GLU A 695 0.09 30.53 6.26
N GLY A 696 -0.71 30.79 5.22
CA GLY A 696 -0.25 31.34 3.95
C GLY A 696 -0.91 30.70 2.72
N SER A 697 -0.44 31.10 1.53
CA SER A 697 -0.95 30.58 0.26
C SER A 697 -0.36 29.21 -0.03
N PHE A 698 -1.17 28.17 0.13
CA PHE A 698 -0.79 26.80 -0.20
C PHE A 698 -0.53 26.64 -1.70
N THR A 699 0.63 26.11 -2.04
CA THR A 699 1.10 25.91 -3.42
C THR A 699 1.61 24.48 -3.59
N ARG A 700 1.20 23.85 -4.68
CA ARG A 700 1.83 22.61 -5.17
C ARG A 700 2.92 22.99 -6.17
N PHE A 701 4.09 22.36 -6.09
CA PHE A 701 5.25 22.65 -6.94
C PHE A 701 5.54 21.51 -7.93
N SER A 702 5.32 20.27 -7.52
CA SER A 702 5.48 19.09 -8.37
C SER A 702 4.39 18.06 -8.11
N TYR A 703 4.29 17.07 -8.99
CA TYR A 703 3.36 15.95 -8.89
C TYR A 703 4.13 14.64 -8.86
N ASN A 704 3.57 13.61 -8.22
CA ASN A 704 4.15 12.26 -8.19
C ASN A 704 4.01 11.49 -9.53
N THR A 705 3.58 12.16 -10.59
CA THR A 705 3.48 11.62 -11.96
C THR A 705 4.50 12.24 -12.92
N GLY A 706 5.34 13.18 -12.44
CA GLY A 706 6.41 13.80 -13.22
C GLY A 706 6.25 15.31 -13.52
N PRO A 707 5.05 15.86 -13.76
CA PRO A 707 4.88 17.29 -14.03
C PRO A 707 5.34 18.21 -12.89
N TRP A 708 5.72 19.43 -13.27
CA TRP A 708 6.04 20.54 -12.38
C TRP A 708 5.17 21.77 -12.69
N GLU A 709 4.92 22.60 -11.68
CA GLU A 709 4.27 23.89 -11.88
C GLU A 709 5.27 24.90 -12.46
N GLU A 710 5.19 25.11 -13.78
CA GLU A 710 6.10 25.97 -14.57
C GLU A 710 6.24 27.40 -14.03
N ASP A 711 5.15 27.97 -13.53
CA ASP A 711 5.12 29.34 -12.98
C ASP A 711 5.73 29.43 -11.57
N ARG A 712 6.03 28.28 -10.96
CA ARG A 712 6.56 28.13 -9.60
C ARG A 712 7.84 27.29 -9.54
N LEU A 713 8.47 27.05 -10.68
CA LEU A 713 9.74 26.31 -10.75
C LEU A 713 10.81 26.98 -9.90
N ASP A 714 11.44 26.18 -9.04
CA ASP A 714 12.58 26.61 -8.23
C ASP A 714 13.72 25.60 -8.35
N PRO A 715 14.96 26.04 -8.66
CA PRO A 715 16.09 25.14 -8.85
C PRO A 715 16.45 24.34 -7.59
N TRP A 716 16.15 24.84 -6.38
CA TRP A 716 16.44 24.12 -5.14
C TRP A 716 15.44 23.00 -4.86
N LEU A 717 14.17 23.17 -5.24
CA LEU A 717 13.18 22.10 -5.18
C LEU A 717 13.50 20.98 -6.18
N LEU A 718 13.90 21.33 -7.40
CA LEU A 718 14.37 20.36 -8.41
C LEU A 718 15.59 19.59 -7.90
N ARG A 719 16.58 20.29 -7.35
CA ARG A 719 17.79 19.70 -6.76
C ARG A 719 17.47 18.78 -5.58
N PHE A 720 16.53 19.16 -4.72
CA PHE A 720 16.12 18.33 -3.60
C PHE A 720 15.54 17.00 -4.08
N ALA A 721 14.58 17.03 -5.01
CA ALA A 721 14.00 15.83 -5.59
C ALA A 721 15.07 14.91 -6.19
N LEU A 722 15.97 15.45 -7.03
CA LEU A 722 17.06 14.69 -7.65
C LEU A 722 18.06 14.15 -6.63
N TRP A 723 18.45 14.97 -5.64
CA TRP A 723 19.38 14.58 -4.59
C TRP A 723 18.84 13.41 -3.76
N THR A 724 17.54 13.37 -3.46
CA THR A 724 16.94 12.22 -2.73
C THR A 724 17.06 10.90 -3.50
N TYR A 725 16.96 10.96 -4.83
CA TYR A 725 17.21 9.81 -5.69
C TYR A 725 18.69 9.40 -5.65
N GLU A 726 19.61 10.35 -5.80
CA GLU A 726 21.05 10.07 -5.84
C GLU A 726 21.59 9.52 -4.53
N VAL A 727 21.27 10.17 -3.40
CA VAL A 727 21.80 9.80 -2.08
C VAL A 727 21.30 8.42 -1.64
N THR A 728 20.14 7.99 -2.14
CA THR A 728 19.60 6.66 -1.90
C THR A 728 20.03 5.64 -2.96
N GLY A 729 20.84 6.02 -3.94
CA GLY A 729 21.31 5.16 -5.03
C GLY A 729 20.16 4.61 -5.88
N GLY A 730 19.16 5.45 -6.16
CA GLY A 730 17.97 5.10 -6.93
C GLY A 730 17.00 4.18 -6.21
N PHE A 731 17.07 4.09 -4.87
CA PHE A 731 16.12 3.29 -4.09
C PHE A 731 14.77 4.00 -3.94
N LEU A 732 14.80 5.30 -3.65
CA LEU A 732 13.60 6.13 -3.50
C LEU A 732 13.81 7.57 -3.99
N MET A 733 12.70 8.30 -4.19
CA MET A 733 12.70 9.72 -4.53
C MET A 733 11.51 10.39 -3.85
N VAL A 734 11.75 11.59 -3.28
CA VAL A 734 10.67 12.43 -2.75
C VAL A 734 10.02 13.21 -3.90
N ALA A 735 8.70 13.12 -4.01
CA ALA A 735 7.87 13.74 -5.04
C ALA A 735 6.61 14.41 -4.43
N ASP A 736 5.77 14.98 -5.29
CA ASP A 736 4.56 15.76 -4.90
C ASP A 736 4.89 16.87 -3.89
N LEU A 737 5.89 17.70 -4.22
CA LEU A 737 6.34 18.78 -3.34
C LEU A 737 5.24 19.83 -3.25
N GLN A 738 4.67 20.03 -2.07
CA GLN A 738 3.57 20.97 -1.84
C GLN A 738 3.62 21.58 -0.44
N GLY A 739 3.20 22.83 -0.30
CA GLY A 739 3.23 23.56 0.96
C GLY A 739 3.25 25.06 0.76
N ILE A 740 3.99 25.78 1.61
CA ILE A 740 4.06 27.23 1.62
C ILE A 740 5.51 27.68 1.35
N GLN A 741 5.65 28.71 0.53
CA GLN A 741 6.90 29.43 0.34
C GLN A 741 6.89 30.72 1.16
N SER A 742 7.93 30.93 1.96
CA SER A 742 8.14 32.13 2.78
C SER A 742 9.57 32.67 2.61
N ASP A 743 9.86 33.81 3.23
CA ASP A 743 11.22 34.37 3.26
C ASP A 743 12.23 33.45 3.99
N GLN A 744 11.74 32.50 4.78
CA GLN A 744 12.53 31.50 5.51
C GLN A 744 12.70 30.18 4.73
N GLY A 745 12.27 30.13 3.46
CA GLY A 745 12.32 28.96 2.61
C GLY A 745 10.97 28.26 2.43
N PHE A 746 11.03 26.97 2.16
CA PHE A 746 9.89 26.12 1.87
C PHE A 746 9.47 25.31 3.10
N VAL A 747 8.20 25.42 3.47
CA VAL A 747 7.56 24.59 4.48
C VAL A 747 6.58 23.68 3.77
N LEU A 748 6.97 22.42 3.58
CA LEU A 748 6.25 21.42 2.80
C LEU A 748 5.43 20.49 3.71
N THR A 749 4.38 19.89 3.16
CA THR A 749 3.55 18.88 3.83
C THR A 749 3.10 17.83 2.83
N ASP A 750 2.48 16.76 3.33
CA ASP A 750 1.90 15.67 2.51
C ASP A 750 2.85 15.12 1.43
N PRO A 751 4.09 14.70 1.80
CA PRO A 751 5.05 14.18 0.84
C PRO A 751 4.58 12.88 0.18
N VAL A 752 5.09 12.62 -1.01
CA VAL A 752 5.05 11.31 -1.65
C VAL A 752 6.46 10.74 -1.76
N ILE A 753 6.62 9.46 -1.44
CA ILE A 753 7.85 8.72 -1.70
C ILE A 753 7.57 7.70 -2.80
N LEU A 754 8.29 7.85 -3.91
CA LEU A 754 8.37 6.81 -4.94
C LEU A 754 9.53 5.89 -4.58
N SER A 755 9.32 4.58 -4.63
CA SER A 755 10.34 3.59 -4.24
C SER A 755 10.30 2.38 -5.14
N THR A 756 11.44 1.71 -5.29
CA THR A 756 11.53 0.39 -5.92
C THR A 756 10.75 -0.70 -5.16
N ASP A 757 10.53 -0.53 -3.86
CA ASP A 757 9.72 -1.41 -3.04
C ASP A 757 8.26 -0.92 -2.97
N LEU A 758 7.36 -1.62 -3.68
CA LEU A 758 5.92 -1.33 -3.71
C LEU A 758 5.17 -1.77 -2.44
N ARG A 759 5.82 -2.47 -1.51
CA ARG A 759 5.22 -2.88 -0.23
C ARG A 759 5.23 -1.74 0.79
N ARG A 760 6.10 -0.74 0.61
CA ARG A 760 6.26 0.42 1.50
C ARG A 760 5.70 1.71 0.90
N PHE A 761 5.52 2.72 1.75
CA PHE A 761 5.13 4.09 1.39
C PHE A 761 3.72 4.23 0.78
N GLY A 762 2.83 3.30 1.12
CA GLY A 762 1.40 3.44 0.88
C GLY A 762 1.01 3.49 -0.61
N ASN A 763 -0.12 4.18 -0.89
CA ASN A 763 -0.80 4.07 -2.19
C ASN A 763 -0.27 5.04 -3.25
N THR A 764 0.42 6.09 -2.81
CA THR A 764 1.01 7.13 -3.67
C THR A 764 2.36 6.73 -4.24
N ASN A 765 2.97 5.65 -3.71
CA ASN A 765 4.13 5.00 -4.29
C ASN A 765 3.77 4.28 -5.60
N LEU A 766 4.22 4.85 -6.72
CA LEU A 766 3.99 4.34 -8.08
C LEU A 766 5.16 3.54 -8.65
N GLY A 767 6.13 3.16 -7.81
CA GLY A 767 7.22 2.26 -8.20
C GLY A 767 8.38 2.92 -8.93
N GLY A 768 9.38 2.09 -9.28
CA GLY A 768 10.61 2.52 -9.93
C GLY A 768 10.42 3.16 -11.31
N GLU A 769 9.52 2.65 -12.15
CA GLU A 769 9.26 3.23 -13.49
C GLU A 769 8.74 4.68 -13.38
N MET A 770 7.88 4.98 -12.40
CA MET A 770 7.42 6.35 -12.17
C MET A 770 8.52 7.25 -11.59
N MET A 771 9.33 6.69 -10.71
CA MET A 771 10.47 7.40 -10.14
C MET A 771 11.44 7.89 -11.22
N GLU A 772 11.78 7.03 -12.19
CA GLU A 772 12.61 7.42 -13.34
C GLU A 772 11.98 8.51 -14.19
N ARG A 773 10.65 8.47 -14.41
CA ARG A 773 9.93 9.53 -15.12
C ARG A 773 9.99 10.87 -14.38
N CYS A 774 9.80 10.86 -13.06
CA CYS A 774 9.91 12.06 -12.23
C CYS A 774 11.33 12.63 -12.23
N LYS A 775 12.35 11.76 -12.18
CA LYS A 775 13.76 12.13 -12.30
C LYS A 775 14.03 12.80 -13.65
N ALA A 776 13.69 12.16 -14.77
CA ALA A 776 13.94 12.69 -16.11
C ALA A 776 13.26 14.05 -16.32
N SER A 777 12.03 14.22 -15.81
CA SER A 777 11.33 15.50 -15.81
C SER A 777 12.10 16.57 -15.03
N ALA A 778 12.52 16.28 -13.79
CA ALA A 778 13.28 17.24 -12.98
C ALA A 778 14.64 17.61 -13.62
N GLU A 779 15.34 16.64 -14.23
CA GLU A 779 16.58 16.89 -14.97
C GLU A 779 16.37 17.82 -16.16
N ALA A 780 15.31 17.61 -16.96
CA ALA A 780 15.00 18.44 -18.12
C ALA A 780 14.68 19.90 -17.73
N HIS A 781 13.92 20.12 -16.66
CA HIS A 781 13.62 21.46 -16.16
C HIS A 781 14.88 22.13 -15.60
N LEU A 782 15.69 21.42 -14.81
CA LEU A 782 16.92 21.96 -14.25
C LEU A 782 17.94 22.31 -15.35
N PHE A 783 18.06 21.47 -16.38
CA PHE A 783 18.91 21.72 -17.54
C PHE A 783 18.48 23.00 -18.27
N THR A 784 17.17 23.16 -18.50
CA THR A 784 16.60 24.33 -19.17
C THR A 784 16.83 25.61 -18.34
N MET A 785 16.59 25.57 -17.03
CA MET A 785 16.77 26.73 -16.15
C MET A 785 18.23 27.16 -16.00
N THR A 786 19.17 26.21 -16.08
CA THR A 786 20.61 26.47 -15.89
C THR A 786 21.37 26.68 -17.22
N GLY A 787 20.68 26.60 -18.36
CA GLY A 787 21.28 26.73 -19.68
C GLY A 787 22.31 25.63 -19.99
N GLY A 788 22.10 24.42 -19.46
CA GLY A 788 23.00 23.27 -19.65
C GLY A 788 24.37 23.39 -18.99
N LYS A 789 24.62 24.46 -18.21
CA LYS A 789 25.90 24.67 -17.50
C LYS A 789 26.05 23.83 -16.24
N PHE A 790 25.08 22.96 -15.94
CA PHE A 790 25.06 22.17 -14.71
C PHE A 790 25.10 20.68 -15.00
N SER A 791 26.10 20.00 -14.43
CA SER A 791 26.18 18.54 -14.32
C SER A 791 26.16 18.19 -12.83
N MET A 792 25.33 17.22 -12.43
CA MET A 792 25.28 16.72 -11.04
C MET A 792 26.61 16.06 -10.59
N ALA A 793 27.56 15.85 -11.50
CA ALA A 793 28.83 15.17 -11.24
C ALA A 793 29.81 15.89 -10.29
N ARG A 794 29.47 17.05 -9.71
CA ARG A 794 30.34 17.77 -8.76
C ARG A 794 30.03 17.55 -7.27
N SER A 795 29.05 16.70 -6.92
CA SER A 795 28.72 16.41 -5.51
C SER A 795 28.48 14.93 -5.20
N SER A 796 28.96 14.00 -6.04
CA SER A 796 29.18 12.64 -5.57
C SER A 796 30.26 12.70 -4.49
N PRO A 797 30.05 12.14 -3.29
CA PRO A 797 31.17 11.88 -2.38
C PRO A 797 32.19 11.08 -3.19
N ARG A 798 33.45 11.50 -3.20
CA ARG A 798 34.51 10.65 -3.76
C ARG A 798 34.38 9.29 -3.06
N SER A 799 34.56 8.20 -3.78
CA SER A 799 34.48 6.83 -3.24
C SER A 799 35.28 6.60 -1.94
N GLY A 800 36.26 7.46 -1.64
CA GLY A 800 36.98 7.51 -0.36
C GLY A 800 36.25 8.14 0.83
N ASP A 801 35.31 9.07 0.64
CA ASP A 801 34.55 9.70 1.76
C ASP A 801 33.51 8.73 2.35
N PHE A 802 32.99 7.80 1.54
CA PHE A 802 32.07 6.75 1.99
C PHE A 802 32.76 5.73 2.92
N LEU A 803 34.03 5.43 2.67
CA LEU A 803 34.87 4.60 3.56
C LEU A 803 35.13 5.31 4.89
N SER A 804 35.33 6.63 4.90
CA SER A 804 35.53 7.38 6.15
C SER A 804 34.28 7.44 7.04
N LEU A 805 33.08 7.47 6.43
CA LEU A 805 31.80 7.42 7.13
C LEU A 805 31.48 6.01 7.64
N LEU A 806 31.84 4.96 6.90
CA LEU A 806 31.76 3.57 7.35
C LEU A 806 32.75 3.26 8.47
N GLU A 807 34.01 3.71 8.37
CA GLU A 807 35.02 3.53 9.42
C GLU A 807 34.66 4.29 10.71
N ALA A 808 33.98 5.44 10.61
CA ALA A 808 33.49 6.18 11.77
C ALA A 808 32.27 5.52 12.44
N ALA A 809 31.47 4.76 11.68
CA ALA A 809 30.36 3.96 12.18
C ALA A 809 30.85 2.64 12.81
N GLU A 810 31.81 1.95 12.18
CA GLU A 810 32.44 0.72 12.71
C GLU A 810 33.22 0.99 14.01
N LYS A 811 33.97 2.10 14.10
CA LYS A 811 34.64 2.51 15.34
C LYS A 811 33.68 2.84 16.49
N ARG A 812 32.43 3.22 16.19
CA ARG A 812 31.38 3.43 17.20
C ARG A 812 30.78 2.11 17.69
N ASP A 813 30.58 1.13 16.81
CA ASP A 813 30.08 -0.19 17.19
C ASP A 813 31.11 -1.02 17.96
N GLU A 814 32.40 -0.91 17.64
CA GLU A 814 33.48 -1.51 18.44
C GLU A 814 33.54 -0.90 19.86
N ALA A 815 33.35 0.42 19.98
CA ALA A 815 33.32 1.11 21.27
C ALA A 815 32.08 0.73 22.11
N VAL A 816 30.91 0.56 21.49
CA VAL A 816 29.68 0.13 22.16
C VAL A 816 29.77 -1.34 22.60
N THR A 817 30.41 -2.20 21.79
CA THR A 817 30.59 -3.63 22.10
C THR A 817 31.64 -3.83 23.22
N ALA A 818 32.70 -3.03 23.25
CA ALA A 818 33.69 -3.04 24.33
C ALA A 818 33.10 -2.60 25.68
N ILE A 819 32.19 -1.62 25.69
CA ILE A 819 31.50 -1.15 26.90
C ILE A 819 30.49 -2.19 27.44
N LEU A 820 29.89 -3.00 26.56
CA LEU A 820 28.96 -4.06 26.97
C LEU A 820 29.66 -5.34 27.45
N SER A 821 30.92 -5.55 27.06
CA SER A 821 31.73 -6.71 27.45
C SER A 821 32.43 -6.57 28.81
N SER A 822 32.59 -5.36 29.37
CA SER A 822 33.26 -5.14 30.65
C SER A 822 32.27 -5.01 31.81
N LYS A 823 31.63 -6.11 32.21
CA LYS A 823 30.96 -6.22 33.52
C LYS A 823 31.72 -7.22 34.38
N GLU A 824 32.73 -6.74 35.10
CA GLU A 824 33.22 -7.44 36.28
C GLU A 824 32.27 -7.21 37.47
N PRO A 825 32.01 -8.23 38.32
CA PRO A 825 31.11 -8.10 39.45
C PRO A 825 31.80 -7.42 40.64
N LEU A 826 31.22 -6.30 41.09
CA LEU A 826 31.61 -5.59 42.30
C LEU A 826 31.46 -6.48 43.55
N ARG A 827 32.59 -6.83 44.18
CA ARG A 827 32.66 -7.30 45.57
C ARG A 827 32.68 -6.11 46.54
N SER A 828 32.02 -6.30 47.67
CA SER A 828 31.93 -5.39 48.80
C SER A 828 33.21 -5.34 49.64
N ARG A 829 33.60 -4.13 50.10
CA ARG A 829 33.99 -3.78 51.49
C ARG A 829 34.74 -2.44 51.56
N GLY A 830 34.35 -1.62 52.55
CA GLY A 830 35.28 -0.81 53.36
C GLY A 830 35.45 0.66 53.02
N SER A 831 34.85 1.54 53.83
CA SER A 831 35.34 2.92 54.08
C SER A 831 36.75 2.88 54.71
N PRO A 832 37.61 3.92 54.60
CA PRO A 832 37.40 5.19 55.35
C PRO A 832 37.95 6.51 54.72
N VAL A 833 37.25 7.61 55.05
CA VAL A 833 37.74 8.90 55.63
C VAL A 833 38.77 9.80 54.89
N SER A 834 38.36 11.08 54.76
CA SER A 834 39.14 12.34 54.85
C SER A 834 40.01 12.83 53.68
N SER A 835 39.55 13.87 52.97
CA SER A 835 40.00 15.29 53.09
C SER A 835 39.75 16.07 51.79
N SER A 836 39.19 17.27 51.93
CA SER A 836 39.06 18.32 50.91
C SER A 836 39.91 19.53 51.34
N PRO A 837 40.06 20.61 50.53
CA PRO A 837 40.43 20.76 49.12
C PRO A 837 41.69 21.67 49.01
N PRO A 838 42.08 22.20 47.83
CA PRO A 838 41.73 23.61 47.59
C PRO A 838 41.46 24.00 46.12
N SER A 839 40.83 25.17 46.01
CA SER A 839 40.40 25.91 44.82
C SER A 839 41.44 27.02 44.43
N PRO A 840 41.21 27.80 43.34
CA PRO A 840 42.26 28.34 42.46
C PRO A 840 42.64 29.82 42.71
N LYS A 841 43.85 30.20 42.28
CA LYS A 841 44.40 31.57 42.13
C LYS A 841 45.53 31.52 41.08
N SER A 842 45.93 32.55 40.33
CA SER A 842 45.38 33.84 39.91
C SER A 842 46.41 34.45 38.92
N VAL A 843 45.92 35.10 37.85
CA VAL A 843 46.28 36.48 37.37
C VAL A 843 47.75 36.84 37.04
N THR A 844 47.98 37.49 35.88
CA THR A 844 48.62 38.84 35.61
C THR A 844 49.16 38.93 34.16
N HIS A 845 48.62 39.81 33.29
CA HIS A 845 49.09 41.17 32.87
C HIS A 845 50.28 41.17 31.86
N ALA A 846 50.45 42.03 30.84
CA ALA A 846 49.70 43.18 30.28
C ALA A 846 50.38 43.71 28.97
N LEU A 847 49.76 44.74 28.34
CA LEU A 847 50.32 45.84 27.48
C LEU A 847 50.67 45.53 25.99
N SER A 848 50.50 46.39 24.96
CA SER A 848 49.95 47.76 24.78
C SER A 848 49.89 48.18 23.28
N PHE A 849 48.83 48.92 22.89
CA PHE A 849 48.69 50.07 21.96
C PHE A 849 49.59 50.33 20.71
N MET A 850 48.99 50.46 19.50
CA MET A 850 48.70 51.73 18.73
C MET A 850 48.30 51.48 17.22
N PRO A 851 47.35 52.26 16.63
CA PRO A 851 47.05 52.42 15.17
C PRO A 851 47.38 53.87 14.66
N PRO A 852 46.95 54.47 13.50
CA PRO A 852 46.41 54.09 12.17
C PRO A 852 47.18 54.79 10.96
N PRO A 853 46.69 54.91 9.67
CA PRO A 853 45.69 55.93 9.24
C PRO A 853 44.71 55.53 8.07
N PRO A 854 43.64 56.31 7.78
CA PRO A 854 42.67 56.09 6.70
C PRO A 854 42.79 57.14 5.54
N PRO A 855 41.73 57.37 4.71
CA PRO A 855 41.48 56.84 3.36
C PRO A 855 41.88 57.81 2.22
N ARG A 856 41.82 57.35 0.96
CA ARG A 856 41.72 58.25 -0.21
C ARG A 856 40.56 57.87 -1.13
N LYS A 857 39.68 58.86 -1.33
CA LYS A 857 38.70 58.94 -2.42
C LYS A 857 39.41 59.07 -3.77
N LYS A 858 38.93 58.34 -4.77
CA LYS A 858 38.48 58.88 -6.07
C LYS A 858 37.52 57.89 -6.69
#